data_AF-A0A0M4UPQ3-F1
#
_entry.id   AF-A0A0M4UPQ3-F1
#
_cell.length_a   1.000
_cell.length_b   1.000
_cell.length_c   1.000
_cell.angle_alpha   90.00
_cell.angle_beta   90.00
_cell.angle_gamma   90.00
#
_symmetry.space_group_name_H-M   'P 1'
#
loop_
_entity.id
_entity.type
_entity.pdbx_description
1 polymer ?
#
loop_
_entity_poly.entity_id
_entity_poly.type
_entity_poly.pdbx_seq_one_letter_code
_entity_poly.pdbx_strand_id
1 'polypeptide(L)'
;MSSQHPWAPARRLSMVLLLGLSAGLAASAQAATDLIQSSRGGSPLWDYCEGKPAATVLPADPRSLVQPGISTGKAVAFNAYWKDCHTDPAAVQEAGHPKTCGDLRDRFYRGGGLLETGSPTVAALFTGDNTRTLESVFGASTLTATQYNALWTTWGGFVVRPDNFDQLVAERYGSVFGTGRNPYPKPFEDPNRTNGGTGRLPEMFTQLRNPDGTWSGRIGVTCHACHSGAANGVPAPGGGSSLQDLHLFLRDALPLGYLASLASIANLTRTRGTNNASDINLAFVFPDQGLLPLDTFLGVLASGSTASMDTPAWWNMGHRPVKFVDGVFPMDAPRVDMVFYTPLLGLFGSVGGPLSEAGQTWMRAHGPDANTWIESLKSPPYPGTIDTALAEQGAVLFHTLNLWATSRNNPVPKPNEGNGSCASCHGAYAPRYVNDPAFLATPALEGMASYITPQRIIQTDIVRQKTNNEAVQVAGASNFFGYPTTKGTVNDCGPQNRADLRGNRELGYLAPPLYGVWATAPYLHNGSVPNVWEVLKPSDRKPLWRRVSNPPRWDQVGRTIMGYDTRMSAYDTQKMGWKYDTLQCRKPTLFDPIPSPYWRCDPKDEQLQAWYNELVRGLYSNVALTWNVLFPPTITNSDIEDRKIYNTYMFGQGNGGHTFNSVLTDAERKALIEYLKTL
;
A
#
# COMPACT_ATOMS: atom_id res chain seq x y z
N MET A 1 34.79 -23.09 46.35
CA MET A 1 34.34 -24.43 45.94
C MET A 1 32.86 -24.56 46.29
N SER A 2 32.03 -24.84 45.28
CA SER A 2 30.67 -25.42 45.35
C SER A 2 29.60 -24.81 46.29
N SER A 3 28.60 -24.15 45.70
CA SER A 3 27.15 -24.37 46.01
C SER A 3 26.33 -23.70 44.88
N GLN A 4 25.86 -24.47 43.90
CA GLN A 4 24.50 -25.03 43.77
C GLN A 4 23.36 -23.99 43.86
N HIS A 5 22.88 -23.54 42.69
CA HIS A 5 21.54 -22.99 42.48
C HIS A 5 20.82 -23.84 41.42
N PRO A 6 19.58 -24.31 41.66
CA PRO A 6 18.81 -25.06 40.68
C PRO A 6 17.94 -24.11 39.85
N TRP A 7 18.06 -24.16 38.52
CA TRP A 7 17.09 -23.58 37.60
C TRP A 7 16.22 -24.71 37.04
N ALA A 8 14.96 -24.77 37.49
CA ALA A 8 13.91 -25.52 36.80
C ALA A 8 13.20 -24.58 35.81
N PRO A 9 12.86 -25.04 34.59
CA PRO A 9 12.18 -24.22 33.59
C PRO A 9 10.66 -24.31 33.81
N ALA A 10 10.00 -23.19 34.05
CA ALA A 10 8.54 -23.15 34.15
C ALA A 10 7.95 -22.16 33.13
N ARG A 11 7.09 -22.73 32.27
CA ARG A 11 6.04 -22.10 31.45
C ARG A 11 6.43 -21.53 30.09
N ARG A 12 6.84 -22.43 29.18
CA ARG A 12 6.39 -22.38 27.78
C ARG A 12 5.05 -23.12 27.68
N LEU A 13 3.93 -22.42 27.83
CA LEU A 13 2.60 -22.90 27.40
C LEU A 13 1.62 -21.73 27.53
N SER A 14 1.44 -20.94 26.46
CA SER A 14 0.25 -20.11 26.18
C SER A 14 0.47 -19.29 24.91
N MET A 15 0.59 -19.94 23.75
CA MET A 15 0.41 -19.27 22.44
C MET A 15 0.12 -20.26 21.29
N VAL A 16 -0.36 -21.48 21.62
CA VAL A 16 -0.76 -22.50 20.63
C VAL A 16 -2.29 -22.57 20.46
N LEU A 17 -3.05 -21.68 21.11
CA LEU A 17 -4.49 -21.54 20.88
C LEU A 17 -4.83 -20.08 20.56
N LEU A 18 -4.60 -19.66 19.31
CA LEU A 18 -5.17 -18.42 18.76
C LEU A 18 -5.46 -18.50 17.25
N LEU A 19 -5.51 -19.71 16.69
CA LEU A 19 -6.01 -19.96 15.33
C LEU A 19 -7.37 -20.67 15.28
N GLY A 20 -8.10 -20.72 16.40
CA GLY A 20 -9.45 -21.28 16.40
C GLY A 20 -10.20 -20.90 17.65
N LEU A 21 -10.93 -19.77 17.60
CA LEU A 21 -12.13 -19.46 18.38
C LEU A 21 -12.56 -18.00 18.12
N SER A 22 -12.93 -17.73 16.87
CA SER A 22 -13.87 -16.67 16.51
C SER A 22 -15.21 -17.35 16.18
N ALA A 23 -15.86 -17.92 17.19
CA ALA A 23 -17.23 -18.40 17.08
C ALA A 23 -18.18 -17.28 17.45
N GLY A 24 -19.08 -16.88 16.53
CA GLY A 24 -20.29 -16.17 16.94
C GLY A 24 -20.99 -15.22 15.97
N LEU A 25 -20.63 -15.15 14.69
CA LEU A 25 -21.56 -14.70 13.63
C LEU A 25 -21.30 -15.61 12.44
N ALA A 26 -22.33 -16.32 12.00
CA ALA A 26 -22.27 -17.30 10.91
C ALA A 26 -21.78 -16.63 9.62
N ALA A 27 -20.47 -16.69 9.37
CA ALA A 27 -19.96 -16.67 8.01
C ALA A 27 -20.48 -17.97 7.39
N SER A 28 -21.44 -17.87 6.47
CA SER A 28 -21.82 -19.00 5.64
C SER A 28 -20.55 -19.54 4.99
N ALA A 29 -20.12 -20.73 5.39
CA ALA A 29 -19.02 -21.41 4.73
C ALA A 29 -19.39 -21.52 3.25
N GLN A 30 -18.65 -20.82 2.39
CA GLN A 30 -18.80 -20.89 0.95
C GLN A 30 -18.68 -22.36 0.54
N ALA A 31 -19.67 -22.89 -0.19
CA ALA A 31 -19.52 -24.20 -0.79
C ALA A 31 -18.39 -24.10 -1.83
N ALA A 32 -17.21 -24.64 -1.50
CA ALA A 32 -16.09 -24.65 -2.41
C ALA A 32 -16.42 -25.53 -3.61
N THR A 33 -16.29 -24.97 -4.82
CA THR A 33 -16.40 -25.70 -6.09
C THR A 33 -15.10 -25.57 -6.87
N ASP A 34 -14.95 -26.30 -7.97
CA ASP A 34 -13.77 -26.14 -8.83
C ASP A 34 -13.73 -24.78 -9.55
N LEU A 35 -14.81 -23.99 -9.47
CA LEU A 35 -14.92 -22.62 -9.97
C LEU A 35 -14.85 -21.56 -8.88
N ILE A 36 -15.25 -21.88 -7.65
CA ILE A 36 -15.29 -20.94 -6.53
C ILE A 36 -14.47 -21.50 -5.38
N GLN A 37 -13.21 -21.07 -5.32
CA GLN A 37 -12.29 -21.27 -4.23
C GLN A 37 -11.27 -20.14 -4.24
N SER A 38 -10.85 -19.67 -3.05
CA SER A 38 -9.84 -18.62 -2.92
C SER A 38 -8.84 -18.99 -1.83
N SER A 39 -7.56 -18.89 -2.17
CA SER A 39 -6.45 -18.92 -1.20
C SER A 39 -6.34 -17.62 -0.39
N ARG A 40 -7.05 -16.55 -0.80
CA ARG A 40 -7.06 -15.22 -0.16
C ARG A 40 -5.69 -14.54 -0.12
N GLY A 41 -4.88 -14.76 -1.15
CA GLY A 41 -3.53 -14.22 -1.26
C GLY A 41 -2.56 -14.90 -0.29
N GLY A 42 -1.65 -14.13 0.30
CA GLY A 42 -0.61 -14.63 1.18
C GLY A 42 0.53 -15.35 0.44
N SER A 43 1.37 -16.03 1.20
CA SER A 43 2.54 -16.74 0.69
C SER A 43 2.24 -18.23 0.58
N PRO A 44 2.35 -18.85 -0.61
CA PRO A 44 2.22 -20.30 -0.75
C PRO A 44 3.23 -21.08 0.10
N LEU A 45 4.40 -20.50 0.39
CA LEU A 45 5.40 -21.10 1.27
C LEU A 45 4.94 -21.10 2.74
N TRP A 46 4.26 -20.04 3.16
CA TRP A 46 3.68 -19.95 4.51
C TRP A 46 2.60 -21.02 4.70
N ASP A 47 1.68 -21.12 3.74
CA ASP A 47 0.61 -22.12 3.76
C ASP A 47 1.17 -23.55 3.72
N TYR A 48 2.22 -23.80 2.92
CA TYR A 48 2.89 -25.10 2.87
C TYR A 48 3.41 -25.56 4.23
N CYS A 49 3.84 -24.62 5.09
CA CYS A 49 4.40 -24.92 6.39
C CYS A 49 3.37 -25.15 7.50
N GLU A 50 2.07 -24.99 7.22
CA GLU A 50 1.02 -25.24 8.19
C GLU A 50 1.04 -26.71 8.66
N GLY A 51 1.07 -26.92 9.97
CA GLY A 51 1.11 -28.26 10.58
C GLY A 51 2.40 -29.07 10.37
N LYS A 52 3.41 -28.55 9.64
CA LYS A 52 4.63 -29.30 9.33
C LYS A 52 5.74 -29.16 10.39
N PRO A 53 6.65 -30.14 10.54
CA PRO A 53 7.83 -30.01 11.40
C PRO A 53 8.75 -28.85 10.99
N ALA A 54 9.50 -28.29 11.95
CA ALA A 54 10.44 -27.19 11.68
C ALA A 54 11.53 -27.58 10.66
N ALA A 55 11.99 -28.83 10.69
CA ALA A 55 13.02 -29.35 9.78
C ALA A 55 12.52 -29.62 8.35
N THR A 56 11.23 -29.43 8.06
CA THR A 56 10.70 -29.62 6.70
C THR A 56 11.32 -28.61 5.74
N VAL A 57 11.92 -29.12 4.66
CA VAL A 57 12.53 -28.30 3.60
C VAL A 57 11.44 -27.55 2.84
N LEU A 58 11.67 -26.27 2.59
CA LEU A 58 10.76 -25.43 1.81
C LEU A 58 10.85 -25.77 0.31
N PRO A 59 9.72 -25.81 -0.40
CA PRO A 59 9.73 -25.82 -1.85
C PRO A 59 10.23 -24.48 -2.39
N ALA A 60 10.52 -24.43 -3.69
CA ALA A 60 10.81 -23.17 -4.36
C ALA A 60 9.60 -22.22 -4.28
N ASP A 61 9.87 -20.93 -4.10
CA ASP A 61 8.85 -19.89 -4.20
C ASP A 61 8.22 -19.91 -5.60
N PRO A 62 6.88 -20.06 -5.75
CA PRO A 62 6.24 -20.05 -7.06
C PRO A 62 6.50 -18.78 -7.89
N ARG A 63 6.77 -17.63 -7.25
CA ARG A 63 7.15 -16.40 -7.95
C ARG A 63 8.43 -16.58 -8.75
N SER A 64 9.36 -17.41 -8.28
CA SER A 64 10.64 -17.65 -8.96
C SER A 64 10.48 -18.39 -10.30
N LEU A 65 9.36 -19.08 -10.50
CA LEU A 65 9.00 -19.74 -11.76
C LEU A 65 8.61 -18.74 -12.86
N VAL A 66 8.30 -17.48 -12.52
CA VAL A 66 7.92 -16.45 -13.50
C VAL A 66 9.16 -15.91 -14.21
N GLN A 67 9.60 -16.66 -15.21
CA GLN A 67 10.74 -16.38 -16.08
C GLN A 67 10.29 -16.25 -17.55
N PRO A 68 11.12 -15.63 -18.43
CA PRO A 68 10.80 -15.53 -19.85
C PRO A 68 10.40 -16.89 -20.47
N GLY A 69 9.26 -16.93 -21.15
CA GLY A 69 8.75 -18.13 -21.84
C GLY A 69 7.75 -18.97 -21.04
N ILE A 70 7.62 -18.78 -19.72
CA ILE A 70 6.71 -19.60 -18.89
C ILE A 70 5.22 -19.45 -19.30
N SER A 71 4.83 -18.28 -19.82
CA SER A 71 3.47 -17.95 -20.29
C SER A 71 3.26 -18.12 -21.79
N THR A 72 4.25 -18.59 -22.55
CA THR A 72 4.11 -18.68 -24.02
C THR A 72 2.98 -19.63 -24.40
N GLY A 73 2.01 -19.12 -25.16
CA GLY A 73 0.83 -19.87 -25.61
C GLY A 73 -0.19 -20.15 -24.51
N LYS A 74 -0.07 -19.54 -23.32
CA LYS A 74 -1.00 -19.69 -22.21
C LYS A 74 -2.08 -18.61 -22.21
N ALA A 75 -3.21 -18.90 -21.56
CA ALA A 75 -4.28 -17.92 -21.38
C ALA A 75 -3.87 -16.75 -20.47
N VAL A 76 -3.10 -17.04 -19.42
CA VAL A 76 -2.50 -16.06 -18.51
C VAL A 76 -1.15 -15.60 -19.06
N ALA A 77 -0.97 -14.29 -19.22
CA ALA A 77 0.27 -13.70 -19.72
C ALA A 77 1.13 -13.17 -18.57
N PHE A 78 2.45 -13.32 -18.71
CA PHE A 78 3.44 -12.70 -17.83
C PHE A 78 4.46 -11.96 -18.69
N ASN A 79 4.80 -10.73 -18.30
CA ASN A 79 5.84 -9.95 -18.96
C ASN A 79 6.80 -9.24 -17.99
N ALA A 80 6.50 -9.21 -16.69
CA ALA A 80 7.45 -8.86 -15.65
C ALA A 80 7.94 -10.14 -14.96
N TYR A 81 9.24 -10.24 -14.74
CA TYR A 81 9.88 -11.49 -14.34
C TYR A 81 10.53 -11.37 -12.96
N TRP A 82 10.62 -12.50 -12.27
CA TRP A 82 11.27 -12.57 -10.96
C TRP A 82 12.77 -12.34 -11.08
N LYS A 83 13.31 -11.64 -10.07
CA LYS A 83 14.76 -11.52 -9.82
C LYS A 83 15.02 -11.95 -8.38
N ASP A 84 16.02 -12.78 -8.19
CA ASP A 84 16.48 -13.20 -6.87
C ASP A 84 17.61 -12.28 -6.42
N CYS A 85 17.33 -11.40 -5.47
CA CYS A 85 18.28 -10.39 -5.00
C CYS A 85 19.29 -10.96 -4.01
N HIS A 86 19.12 -12.21 -3.61
CA HIS A 86 19.90 -12.87 -2.57
C HIS A 86 20.68 -14.08 -3.10
N THR A 87 20.98 -14.13 -4.41
CA THR A 87 21.83 -15.21 -4.96
C THR A 87 23.24 -15.22 -4.40
N ASP A 88 23.76 -14.05 -4.00
CA ASP A 88 25.02 -13.93 -3.26
C ASP A 88 24.77 -13.10 -1.97
N PRO A 89 24.31 -13.76 -0.88
CA PRO A 89 24.01 -13.11 0.39
C PRO A 89 25.20 -12.34 0.98
N ALA A 90 26.43 -12.78 0.71
CA ALA A 90 27.64 -12.14 1.20
C ALA A 90 27.89 -10.81 0.46
N ALA A 91 27.72 -10.79 -0.86
CA ALA A 91 27.86 -9.58 -1.66
C ALA A 91 26.77 -8.53 -1.34
N VAL A 92 25.53 -8.95 -1.09
CA VAL A 92 24.44 -8.03 -0.74
C VAL A 92 24.36 -7.72 0.76
N GLN A 93 25.10 -8.46 1.59
CA GLN A 93 25.13 -8.35 3.06
C GLN A 93 23.75 -8.50 3.72
N GLU A 94 22.93 -9.40 3.17
CA GLU A 94 21.57 -9.68 3.65
C GLU A 94 21.38 -11.18 3.86
N ALA A 95 20.46 -11.55 4.75
CA ALA A 95 20.11 -12.95 4.95
C ALA A 95 19.44 -13.51 3.70
N GLY A 96 19.91 -14.67 3.23
CA GLY A 96 19.28 -15.38 2.11
C GLY A 96 17.88 -15.93 2.46
N HIS A 97 17.28 -16.59 1.48
CA HIS A 97 15.96 -17.21 1.62
C HIS A 97 15.91 -18.27 2.74
N PRO A 98 14.80 -18.35 3.49
CA PRO A 98 14.60 -19.44 4.46
C PRO A 98 14.64 -20.79 3.73
N LYS A 99 15.27 -21.80 4.35
CA LYS A 99 15.44 -23.13 3.74
C LYS A 99 14.47 -24.16 4.30
N THR A 100 14.00 -23.93 5.51
CA THR A 100 13.07 -24.81 6.22
C THR A 100 11.87 -24.04 6.76
N CYS A 101 10.81 -24.79 7.10
CA CYS A 101 9.64 -24.21 7.77
C CYS A 101 9.98 -23.57 9.12
N GLY A 102 11.01 -24.07 9.82
CA GLY A 102 11.53 -23.43 11.03
C GLY A 102 12.11 -22.06 10.74
N ASP A 103 13.00 -21.96 9.75
CA ASP A 103 13.63 -20.70 9.35
C ASP A 103 12.59 -19.65 8.94
N LEU A 104 11.58 -20.06 8.16
CA LEU A 104 10.51 -19.18 7.71
C LEU A 104 9.68 -18.64 8.87
N ARG A 105 9.34 -19.49 9.86
CA ARG A 105 8.61 -19.06 11.06
C ARG A 105 9.43 -18.11 11.91
N ASP A 106 10.71 -18.41 12.13
CA ASP A 106 11.59 -17.55 12.91
C ASP A 106 11.72 -16.17 12.25
N ARG A 107 11.85 -16.13 10.92
CA ARG A 107 11.87 -14.91 10.11
C ARG A 107 10.53 -14.15 10.18
N PHE A 108 9.40 -14.86 10.06
CA PHE A 108 8.07 -14.30 10.23
C PHE A 108 7.89 -13.62 11.60
N TYR A 109 8.29 -14.27 12.70
CA TYR A 109 8.11 -13.70 14.04
C TYR A 109 8.99 -12.47 14.28
N ARG A 110 10.20 -12.41 13.72
CA ARG A 110 11.02 -11.19 13.76
C ARG A 110 10.39 -10.06 12.95
N GLY A 111 9.84 -10.37 11.76
CA GLY A 111 9.12 -9.42 10.92
C GLY A 111 7.88 -8.85 11.61
N GLY A 112 7.08 -9.72 12.25
CA GLY A 112 5.93 -9.31 13.06
C GLY A 112 6.36 -8.45 14.24
N GLY A 113 7.51 -8.74 14.85
CA GLY A 113 8.12 -7.90 15.87
C GLY A 113 8.30 -6.44 15.44
N LEU A 114 8.62 -6.19 14.16
CA LEU A 114 8.85 -4.85 13.61
C LEU A 114 7.55 -4.14 13.20
N LEU A 115 6.59 -4.89 12.67
CA LEU A 115 5.40 -4.34 12.02
C LEU A 115 4.20 -4.29 12.94
N GLU A 116 3.99 -5.28 13.81
CA GLU A 116 2.84 -5.33 14.71
C GLU A 116 2.94 -4.26 15.81
N THR A 117 1.89 -3.43 15.90
CA THR A 117 1.89 -2.33 16.87
C THR A 117 1.85 -2.80 18.32
N GLY A 118 2.56 -2.09 19.19
CA GLY A 118 2.76 -2.48 20.59
C GLY A 118 3.78 -3.59 20.83
N SER A 119 4.36 -4.17 19.77
CA SER A 119 5.46 -5.14 19.87
C SER A 119 6.70 -4.55 20.56
N PRO A 120 7.52 -5.36 21.27
CA PRO A 120 8.75 -4.90 21.89
C PRO A 120 9.80 -4.31 20.94
N THR A 121 9.81 -4.74 19.69
CA THR A 121 10.79 -4.33 18.66
C THR A 121 10.13 -3.54 17.53
N VAL A 122 8.96 -2.96 17.78
CA VAL A 122 8.19 -2.25 16.75
C VAL A 122 8.99 -1.07 16.21
N ALA A 123 9.01 -0.92 14.90
CA ALA A 123 9.70 0.18 14.23
C ALA A 123 8.71 1.31 13.87
N ALA A 124 9.27 2.50 13.63
CA ALA A 124 8.51 3.69 13.28
C ALA A 124 9.19 4.55 12.22
N LEU A 125 8.39 5.45 11.63
CA LEU A 125 8.77 6.39 10.59
C LEU A 125 10.08 7.11 10.93
N PHE A 126 11.07 6.96 10.05
CA PHE A 126 12.40 7.54 10.08
C PHE A 126 13.21 7.30 11.36
N THR A 127 12.84 6.27 12.14
CA THR A 127 13.37 6.04 13.49
C THR A 127 14.00 4.65 13.63
N GLY A 128 13.62 3.68 12.79
CA GLY A 128 13.84 2.27 13.10
C GLY A 128 13.07 1.89 14.38
N ASP A 129 13.66 0.99 15.16
CA ASP A 129 13.15 0.52 16.44
C ASP A 129 13.79 1.23 17.66
N ASN A 130 14.70 2.20 17.44
CA ASN A 130 15.46 2.84 18.50
C ASN A 130 15.50 4.37 18.38
N THR A 131 14.85 5.05 19.32
CA THR A 131 14.74 6.52 19.36
C THR A 131 15.99 7.23 19.91
N ARG A 132 17.04 6.51 20.32
CA ARG A 132 18.20 7.11 21.00
C ARG A 132 19.45 7.23 20.14
N THR A 133 19.38 6.82 18.88
CA THR A 133 20.55 6.77 18.00
C THR A 133 20.77 8.06 17.22
N LEU A 134 21.98 8.28 16.73
CA LEU A 134 22.32 9.46 15.93
C LEU A 134 21.70 9.38 14.54
N GLU A 135 21.69 8.20 13.93
CA GLU A 135 21.13 7.94 12.60
C GLU A 135 19.59 8.10 12.56
N SER A 136 18.90 7.95 13.70
CA SER A 136 17.48 8.30 13.85
C SER A 136 17.24 9.76 14.24
N VAL A 137 18.30 10.56 14.34
CA VAL A 137 18.28 11.94 14.85
C VAL A 137 17.58 12.00 16.23
N PHE A 138 17.95 11.06 17.10
CA PHE A 138 17.35 10.89 18.43
C PHE A 138 15.82 10.78 18.38
N GLY A 139 15.27 10.10 17.37
CA GLY A 139 13.83 9.90 17.20
C GLY A 139 13.07 11.19 16.88
N ALA A 140 13.68 12.15 16.18
CA ALA A 140 13.04 13.42 15.80
C ALA A 140 11.69 13.24 15.08
N SER A 141 11.50 12.11 14.39
CA SER A 141 10.24 11.70 13.73
C SER A 141 9.23 11.02 14.66
N THR A 142 9.29 11.29 15.96
CA THR A 142 8.34 10.77 16.95
C THR A 142 7.80 11.87 17.85
N LEU A 143 6.58 11.71 18.33
CA LEU A 143 5.97 12.55 19.37
C LEU A 143 6.39 12.03 20.75
N THR A 144 6.63 12.92 21.71
CA THR A 144 6.53 12.55 23.12
C THR A 144 5.07 12.26 23.47
N ALA A 145 4.83 11.45 24.50
CA ALA A 145 3.49 11.19 24.99
C ALA A 145 2.74 12.48 25.36
N THR A 146 3.44 13.49 25.89
CA THR A 146 2.86 14.82 26.16
C THR A 146 2.38 15.50 24.89
N GLN A 147 3.20 15.53 23.83
CA GLN A 147 2.80 16.12 22.54
C GLN A 147 1.63 15.36 21.92
N TYR A 148 1.64 14.03 21.94
CA TYR A 148 0.52 13.23 21.44
C TYR A 148 -0.78 13.52 22.21
N ASN A 149 -0.71 13.56 23.55
CA ASN A 149 -1.86 13.92 24.40
C ASN A 149 -2.36 15.35 24.18
N ALA A 150 -1.56 16.23 23.55
CA ALA A 150 -1.93 17.60 23.23
C ALA A 150 -2.54 17.78 21.83
N LEU A 151 -2.61 16.75 20.97
CA LEU A 151 -3.14 16.85 19.61
C LEU A 151 -4.53 17.51 19.55
N TRP A 152 -5.41 17.25 20.52
CA TRP A 152 -6.77 17.82 20.54
C TRP A 152 -6.79 19.35 20.58
N THR A 153 -5.73 19.99 21.07
CA THR A 153 -5.63 21.45 21.18
C THR A 153 -5.61 22.14 19.82
N THR A 154 -5.21 21.44 18.75
CA THR A 154 -5.18 22.00 17.39
C THR A 154 -6.46 21.74 16.60
N TRP A 155 -7.38 20.91 17.11
CA TRP A 155 -8.58 20.50 16.37
C TRP A 155 -9.67 21.59 16.34
N GLY A 156 -9.57 22.59 17.24
CA GLY A 156 -10.55 23.66 17.38
C GLY A 156 -11.84 23.20 18.07
N GLY A 157 -12.48 24.13 18.79
CA GLY A 157 -13.77 23.92 19.46
C GLY A 157 -13.74 23.06 20.73
N PHE A 158 -12.63 22.42 21.10
CA PHE A 158 -12.48 21.72 22.37
C PHE A 158 -11.85 22.64 23.40
N VAL A 159 -12.50 22.77 24.56
CA VAL A 159 -11.96 23.50 25.72
C VAL A 159 -11.28 22.57 26.73
N VAL A 160 -11.62 21.28 26.70
CA VAL A 160 -11.02 20.23 27.50
C VAL A 160 -10.76 19.02 26.60
N ARG A 161 -9.79 18.18 26.99
CA ARG A 161 -9.50 16.94 26.28
C ARG A 161 -10.75 16.06 26.25
N PRO A 162 -11.26 15.67 25.07
CA PRO A 162 -12.43 14.81 24.98
C PRO A 162 -12.17 13.45 25.63
N ASP A 163 -13.18 12.89 26.29
CA ASP A 163 -13.14 11.57 26.91
C ASP A 163 -12.92 10.44 25.90
N ASN A 164 -13.43 10.60 24.68
CA ASN A 164 -13.22 9.69 23.55
C ASN A 164 -12.02 10.07 22.65
N PHE A 165 -11.01 10.77 23.19
CA PHE A 165 -9.83 11.24 22.46
C PHE A 165 -9.21 10.19 21.53
N ASP A 166 -8.97 8.97 22.03
CA ASP A 166 -8.33 7.90 21.25
C ASP A 166 -9.13 7.60 19.96
N GLN A 167 -10.47 7.53 20.06
CA GLN A 167 -11.34 7.36 18.90
C GLN A 167 -11.23 8.54 17.94
N LEU A 168 -11.23 9.78 18.45
CA LEU A 168 -11.14 10.96 17.61
C LEU A 168 -9.80 11.08 16.88
N VAL A 169 -8.69 10.61 17.47
CA VAL A 169 -7.42 10.49 16.75
C VAL A 169 -7.56 9.53 15.57
N ALA A 170 -8.16 8.36 15.78
CA ALA A 170 -8.39 7.37 14.72
C ALA A 170 -9.29 7.91 13.60
N GLU A 171 -10.39 8.58 13.95
CA GLU A 171 -11.30 9.21 13.00
C GLU A 171 -10.60 10.31 12.19
N ARG A 172 -9.95 11.24 12.89
CA ARG A 172 -9.37 12.45 12.30
C ARG A 172 -8.25 12.11 11.33
N TYR A 173 -7.31 11.27 11.73
CA TYR A 173 -6.17 10.92 10.90
C TYR A 173 -6.37 9.67 10.05
N GLY A 174 -7.51 9.00 10.19
CA GLY A 174 -7.90 7.91 9.31
C GLY A 174 -7.15 6.62 9.58
N SER A 175 -7.35 6.09 10.76
CA SER A 175 -6.78 4.83 11.20
C SER A 175 -7.83 3.97 11.91
N VAL A 176 -7.44 2.75 12.22
CA VAL A 176 -8.28 1.73 12.85
C VAL A 176 -7.56 1.22 14.09
N PHE A 177 -8.29 0.63 15.02
CA PHE A 177 -7.66 0.00 16.17
C PHE A 177 -7.38 -1.47 15.91
N GLY A 178 -6.13 -1.88 16.14
CA GLY A 178 -5.73 -3.28 16.13
C GLY A 178 -6.47 -4.16 17.12
N THR A 179 -6.38 -5.46 16.88
CA THR A 179 -6.81 -6.49 17.83
C THR A 179 -5.84 -6.63 19.01
N GLY A 180 -4.56 -6.28 18.79
CA GLY A 180 -3.50 -6.31 19.79
C GLY A 180 -3.48 -5.13 20.75
N ARG A 181 -2.66 -5.25 21.80
CA ARG A 181 -2.45 -4.18 22.79
C ARG A 181 -1.41 -3.19 22.28
N ASN A 182 -1.83 -1.95 22.03
CA ASN A 182 -0.97 -0.86 21.59
C ASN A 182 -1.13 0.37 22.53
N PRO A 183 -0.37 0.42 23.65
CA PRO A 183 -0.63 1.36 24.73
C PRO A 183 0.14 2.68 24.58
N TYR A 184 -0.36 3.74 25.21
CA TYR A 184 0.40 4.96 25.49
C TYR A 184 0.07 5.54 26.87
N PRO A 185 1.02 6.24 27.53
CA PRO A 185 0.76 6.86 28.83
C PRO A 185 -0.12 8.09 28.65
N LYS A 186 -1.25 8.11 29.38
CA LYS A 186 -2.08 9.30 29.55
C LYS A 186 -1.36 10.35 30.40
N PRO A 187 -1.86 11.60 30.49
CA PRO A 187 -1.24 12.62 31.32
C PRO A 187 -1.06 12.11 32.75
N PHE A 188 0.11 12.37 33.32
CA PHE A 188 0.55 11.94 34.67
C PHE A 188 0.84 10.45 34.84
N GLU A 189 0.71 9.61 33.81
CA GLU A 189 1.14 8.21 33.88
C GLU A 189 2.64 8.07 33.59
N ASP A 190 3.33 7.24 34.39
CA ASP A 190 4.64 6.70 34.04
C ASP A 190 4.42 5.41 33.22
N PRO A 191 4.81 5.36 31.94
CA PRO A 191 4.60 4.18 31.11
C PRO A 191 5.32 2.95 31.69
N ASN A 192 6.43 3.10 32.40
CA ASN A 192 7.15 1.95 32.98
C ASN A 192 6.50 1.41 34.26
N ARG A 193 5.59 2.17 34.88
CA ARG A 193 4.78 1.71 36.03
C ARG A 193 3.38 1.26 35.64
N THR A 194 2.95 1.59 34.42
CA THR A 194 1.61 1.29 33.89
C THR A 194 1.67 0.35 32.68
N ASN A 195 2.80 -0.35 32.49
CA ASN A 195 3.05 -1.26 31.37
C ASN A 195 2.79 -0.61 30.00
N GLY A 196 3.19 0.63 29.80
CA GLY A 196 3.04 1.41 28.57
C GLY A 196 1.90 2.41 28.62
N GLY A 197 1.08 2.41 29.68
CA GLY A 197 -0.04 3.33 29.85
C GLY A 197 -1.41 2.72 29.62
N THR A 198 -2.44 3.49 29.98
CA THR A 198 -3.85 3.09 29.87
C THR A 198 -4.56 3.65 28.63
N GLY A 199 -3.88 4.49 27.85
CA GLY A 199 -4.36 4.95 26.55
C GLY A 199 -4.23 3.87 25.48
N ARG A 200 -5.04 3.96 24.42
CA ARG A 200 -4.98 3.07 23.26
C ARG A 200 -4.62 3.85 22.00
N LEU A 201 -3.55 3.45 21.33
CA LEU A 201 -3.16 4.00 20.03
C LEU A 201 -3.91 3.27 18.90
N PRO A 202 -4.39 3.98 17.87
CA PRO A 202 -4.78 3.34 16.62
C PRO A 202 -3.54 2.87 15.85
N GLU A 203 -3.70 1.93 14.91
CA GLU A 203 -2.62 1.23 14.19
C GLU A 203 -1.63 2.17 13.51
N MET A 204 -2.05 3.36 13.10
CA MET A 204 -1.17 4.41 12.55
C MET A 204 -0.03 4.80 13.49
N PHE A 205 -0.19 4.60 14.81
CA PHE A 205 0.78 4.98 15.82
C PHE A 205 1.22 3.78 16.63
N THR A 206 2.43 3.86 17.18
CA THR A 206 2.91 2.88 18.17
C THR A 206 3.82 3.58 19.18
N GLN A 207 3.85 3.10 20.41
CA GLN A 207 4.82 3.54 21.40
C GLN A 207 6.08 2.66 21.29
N LEU A 208 7.24 3.28 21.11
CA LEU A 208 8.52 2.57 21.02
C LEU A 208 9.07 2.19 22.40
N ARG A 209 10.06 1.31 22.40
CA ARG A 209 10.84 0.95 23.60
C ARG A 209 12.27 1.49 23.51
N ASN A 210 12.89 1.63 24.67
CA ASN A 210 14.32 1.85 24.78
C ASN A 210 15.06 0.52 24.59
N PRO A 211 16.39 0.55 24.32
CA PRO A 211 17.17 -0.67 24.14
C PRO A 211 17.16 -1.65 25.34
N ASP A 212 16.88 -1.15 26.55
CA ASP A 212 16.73 -1.97 27.76
C ASP A 212 15.33 -2.60 27.91
N GLY A 213 14.45 -2.41 26.93
CA GLY A 213 13.07 -2.91 26.91
C GLY A 213 12.06 -2.04 27.66
N THR A 214 12.48 -0.97 28.32
CA THR A 214 11.58 -0.02 28.99
C THR A 214 10.77 0.78 27.95
N TRP A 215 9.55 1.17 28.29
CA TRP A 215 8.74 2.03 27.45
C TRP A 215 9.36 3.42 27.33
N SER A 216 9.49 3.91 26.10
CA SER A 216 10.18 5.18 25.82
C SER A 216 9.31 6.42 26.06
N GLY A 217 7.99 6.27 26.08
CA GLY A 217 7.07 7.42 25.99
C GLY A 217 7.14 8.17 24.66
N ARG A 218 7.79 7.61 23.64
CA ARG A 218 7.89 8.15 22.28
C ARG A 218 6.89 7.40 21.39
N ILE A 219 6.08 8.15 20.64
CA ILE A 219 5.00 7.66 19.79
C ILE A 219 5.37 7.96 18.34
N GLY A 220 5.59 6.91 17.56
CA GLY A 220 5.97 7.00 16.15
C GLY A 220 4.82 6.64 15.22
N VAL A 221 4.91 7.10 13.96
CA VAL A 221 4.00 6.69 12.88
C VAL A 221 4.46 5.35 12.31
N THR A 222 3.53 4.45 12.02
CA THR A 222 3.83 3.10 11.51
C THR A 222 3.48 2.94 10.03
N CYS A 223 3.95 1.86 9.39
CA CYS A 223 3.54 1.50 8.03
C CYS A 223 2.02 1.32 7.90
N HIS A 224 1.36 0.93 9.00
CA HIS A 224 -0.10 0.76 9.03
C HIS A 224 -0.88 2.06 8.78
N ALA A 225 -0.23 3.23 8.91
CA ALA A 225 -0.81 4.50 8.44
C ALA A 225 -1.29 4.40 6.98
N CYS A 226 -0.48 3.78 6.11
CA CYS A 226 -0.80 3.62 4.68
C CYS A 226 -1.24 2.20 4.31
N HIS A 227 -0.81 1.19 5.06
CA HIS A 227 -0.97 -0.23 4.70
C HIS A 227 -2.07 -0.95 5.49
N SER A 228 -2.86 -0.27 6.30
CA SER A 228 -3.97 -0.91 7.03
C SER A 228 -5.22 -0.05 7.08
N GLY A 229 -6.20 -0.45 6.27
CA GLY A 229 -7.54 0.11 6.29
C GLY A 229 -8.49 -0.68 7.20
N ALA A 230 -9.79 -0.50 6.95
CA ALA A 230 -10.83 -1.33 7.53
C ALA A 230 -11.82 -1.78 6.46
N ALA A 231 -12.36 -2.97 6.65
CA ALA A 231 -13.45 -3.52 5.88
C ALA A 231 -14.50 -4.04 6.86
N ASN A 232 -15.78 -3.73 6.64
CA ASN A 232 -16.87 -4.06 7.57
C ASN A 232 -16.63 -3.60 9.02
N GLY A 233 -16.07 -2.41 9.20
CA GLY A 233 -15.81 -1.83 10.52
C GLY A 233 -14.69 -2.53 11.31
N VAL A 234 -14.02 -3.53 10.74
CA VAL A 234 -12.89 -4.23 11.38
C VAL A 234 -11.59 -3.92 10.64
N PRO A 235 -10.44 -3.92 11.35
CA PRO A 235 -9.13 -3.73 10.71
C PRO A 235 -8.90 -4.76 9.60
N ALA A 236 -8.32 -4.29 8.49
CA ALA A 236 -7.86 -5.13 7.39
C ALA A 236 -6.36 -4.89 7.19
N PRO A 237 -5.48 -5.52 8.01
CA PRO A 237 -4.04 -5.40 7.85
C PRO A 237 -3.61 -5.83 6.45
N GLY A 238 -2.82 -4.98 5.81
CA GLY A 238 -2.33 -5.19 4.45
C GLY A 238 -3.31 -4.81 3.33
N GLY A 239 -4.53 -4.34 3.61
CA GLY A 239 -5.51 -3.98 2.57
C GLY A 239 -5.29 -2.63 1.87
N GLY A 240 -4.28 -1.87 2.28
CA GLY A 240 -4.16 -0.45 1.93
C GLY A 240 -5.15 0.42 2.72
N SER A 241 -4.72 1.62 3.12
CA SER A 241 -5.55 2.55 3.89
C SER A 241 -6.12 3.65 3.00
N SER A 242 -7.36 3.45 2.57
CA SER A 242 -8.18 4.52 1.96
C SER A 242 -8.77 5.49 3.00
N LEU A 243 -8.31 5.41 4.25
CA LEU A 243 -8.81 6.21 5.38
C LEU A 243 -7.88 7.36 5.73
N GLN A 244 -6.56 7.17 5.59
CA GLN A 244 -5.56 8.02 6.21
C GLN A 244 -5.52 9.47 5.71
N ASP A 245 -5.14 10.38 6.59
CA ASP A 245 -4.84 11.78 6.26
C ASP A 245 -3.56 12.25 6.95
N LEU A 246 -2.42 11.78 6.44
CA LEU A 246 -1.09 12.17 6.93
C LEU A 246 -0.82 13.68 6.83
N HIS A 247 -1.43 14.37 5.86
CA HIS A 247 -1.34 15.82 5.75
C HIS A 247 -2.02 16.49 6.94
N LEU A 248 -3.25 16.09 7.26
CA LEU A 248 -3.95 16.64 8.42
C LEU A 248 -3.22 16.32 9.72
N PHE A 249 -2.64 15.13 9.84
CA PHE A 249 -1.77 14.79 10.96
C PHE A 249 -0.57 15.71 11.06
N LEU A 250 0.19 15.91 9.98
CA LEU A 250 1.36 16.79 10.00
C LEU A 250 0.97 18.24 10.35
N ARG A 251 -0.13 18.74 9.79
CA ARG A 251 -0.68 20.07 10.11
C ARG A 251 -0.94 20.23 11.62
N ASP A 252 -1.50 19.22 12.25
CA ASP A 252 -1.84 19.24 13.68
C ASP A 252 -0.65 19.00 14.60
N ALA A 253 0.28 18.15 14.18
CA ALA A 253 1.44 17.79 14.99
C ALA A 253 2.55 18.87 14.92
N LEU A 254 2.62 19.64 13.82
CA LEU A 254 3.67 20.64 13.60
C LEU A 254 3.71 21.74 14.67
N PRO A 255 2.59 22.39 15.07
CA PRO A 255 2.59 23.37 16.18
C PRO A 255 3.02 22.77 17.52
N LEU A 256 2.94 21.45 17.67
CA LEU A 256 3.37 20.73 18.87
C LEU A 256 4.85 20.31 18.79
N GLY A 257 5.57 20.69 17.73
CA GLY A 257 7.00 20.43 17.56
C GLY A 257 7.32 19.14 16.80
N TYR A 258 6.36 18.54 16.09
CA TYR A 258 6.61 17.39 15.24
C TYR A 258 6.98 17.81 13.81
N LEU A 259 8.21 17.52 13.40
CA LEU A 259 8.64 17.64 12.01
C LEU A 259 9.46 16.41 11.64
N ALA A 260 8.81 15.43 11.01
CA ALA A 260 9.47 14.17 10.63
C ALA A 260 10.63 14.40 9.64
N SER A 261 10.40 15.18 8.58
CA SER A 261 11.45 15.60 7.64
C SER A 261 10.94 16.71 6.72
N LEU A 262 11.85 17.48 6.09
CA LEU A 262 11.46 18.40 5.00
C LEU A 262 10.85 17.66 3.81
N ALA A 263 11.28 16.41 3.54
CA ALA A 263 10.69 15.54 2.53
C ALA A 263 9.22 15.20 2.84
N SER A 264 8.79 15.28 4.10
CA SER A 264 7.38 15.07 4.46
C SER A 264 6.47 16.07 3.76
N ILE A 265 6.93 17.30 3.50
CA ILE A 265 6.18 18.34 2.75
C ILE A 265 6.04 17.95 1.27
N ALA A 266 7.12 17.43 0.67
CA ALA A 266 7.13 16.93 -0.71
C ALA A 266 6.33 15.62 -0.89
N ASN A 267 6.03 14.92 0.20
CA ASN A 267 5.22 13.68 0.18
C ASN A 267 3.79 13.89 0.69
N LEU A 268 3.39 15.13 1.02
CA LEU A 268 2.04 15.41 1.53
C LEU A 268 0.98 15.12 0.48
N THR A 269 -0.11 14.53 0.93
CA THR A 269 -1.18 14.04 0.07
C THR A 269 -2.20 15.14 -0.14
N ARG A 270 -2.86 15.16 -1.30
CA ARG A 270 -3.90 16.15 -1.57
C ARG A 270 -5.25 15.67 -1.09
N THR A 271 -5.57 14.40 -1.29
CA THR A 271 -6.87 13.82 -0.94
C THR A 271 -6.71 12.80 0.18
N ARG A 272 -7.63 12.82 1.14
CA ARG A 272 -7.72 11.80 2.18
C ARG A 272 -7.84 10.41 1.56
N GLY A 273 -7.09 9.45 2.09
CA GLY A 273 -7.07 8.06 1.63
C GLY A 273 -6.10 7.77 0.50
N THR A 274 -5.29 8.76 0.08
CA THR A 274 -4.21 8.58 -0.90
C THR A 274 -2.88 9.01 -0.31
N ASN A 275 -1.77 8.46 -0.77
CA ASN A 275 -0.41 8.81 -0.32
C ASN A 275 0.54 9.10 -1.48
N ASN A 276 1.60 9.89 -1.24
CA ASN A 276 2.71 10.07 -2.18
C ASN A 276 3.95 9.32 -1.66
N ALA A 277 3.76 8.14 -1.07
CA ALA A 277 4.85 7.34 -0.51
C ALA A 277 5.73 6.68 -1.60
N SER A 278 5.32 6.80 -2.87
CA SER A 278 6.06 6.34 -4.04
C SER A 278 7.16 7.30 -4.51
N ASP A 279 7.37 8.43 -3.83
CA ASP A 279 8.41 9.42 -4.16
C ASP A 279 9.83 8.96 -3.75
N ILE A 280 10.09 7.66 -3.93
CA ILE A 280 11.40 7.03 -3.71
C ILE A 280 12.46 7.57 -4.69
N ASN A 281 12.04 8.18 -5.80
CA ASN A 281 12.89 8.94 -6.72
C ASN A 281 13.70 10.04 -6.00
N LEU A 282 13.17 10.64 -4.92
CA LEU A 282 13.93 11.60 -4.12
C LEU A 282 15.12 10.96 -3.40
N ALA A 283 15.02 9.71 -2.98
CA ALA A 283 16.16 9.01 -2.38
C ALA A 283 17.22 8.64 -3.44
N PHE A 284 16.83 8.47 -4.70
CA PHE A 284 17.75 8.07 -5.76
C PHE A 284 18.78 9.13 -6.14
N VAL A 285 18.60 10.39 -5.72
CA VAL A 285 19.62 11.43 -5.88
C VAL A 285 20.88 11.15 -5.05
N PHE A 286 20.79 10.26 -4.05
CA PHE A 286 21.89 9.83 -3.20
C PHE A 286 22.34 8.41 -3.61
N PRO A 287 23.38 8.27 -4.45
CA PRO A 287 23.87 6.94 -4.83
C PRO A 287 24.52 6.25 -3.63
N ASP A 288 24.62 4.93 -3.70
CA ASP A 288 25.26 4.10 -2.69
C ASP A 288 26.77 4.38 -2.62
N GLN A 289 27.38 4.64 -3.79
CA GLN A 289 28.79 4.99 -3.93
C GLN A 289 28.99 6.13 -4.93
N GLY A 290 29.98 6.98 -4.69
CA GLY A 290 30.36 8.06 -5.60
C GLY A 290 29.28 9.13 -5.76
N LEU A 291 29.21 9.73 -6.95
CA LEU A 291 28.24 10.74 -7.35
C LEU A 291 27.52 10.31 -8.63
N LEU A 292 26.28 10.78 -8.81
CA LEU A 292 25.57 10.58 -10.06
C LEU A 292 26.18 11.43 -11.19
N PRO A 293 26.15 10.94 -12.44
CA PRO A 293 26.38 11.77 -13.61
C PRO A 293 25.43 12.98 -13.63
N LEU A 294 25.93 14.15 -14.08
CA LEU A 294 25.19 15.41 -14.01
C LEU A 294 23.87 15.37 -14.80
N ASP A 295 23.86 14.73 -15.97
CA ASP A 295 22.67 14.51 -16.80
C ASP A 295 21.62 13.64 -16.08
N THR A 296 22.06 12.57 -15.42
CA THR A 296 21.19 11.71 -14.61
C THR A 296 20.62 12.49 -13.42
N PHE A 297 21.47 13.24 -12.70
CA PHE A 297 21.04 14.06 -11.57
C PHE A 297 20.00 15.11 -11.99
N LEU A 298 20.26 15.87 -13.06
CA LEU A 298 19.32 16.85 -13.60
C LEU A 298 18.04 16.18 -14.11
N GLY A 299 18.13 14.99 -14.71
CA GLY A 299 16.99 14.20 -15.16
C GLY A 299 16.09 13.72 -14.02
N VAL A 300 16.66 13.36 -12.85
CA VAL A 300 15.89 13.04 -11.64
C VAL A 300 15.18 14.29 -11.11
N LEU A 301 15.87 15.42 -11.02
CA LEU A 301 15.23 16.68 -10.58
C LEU A 301 14.12 17.12 -11.55
N ALA A 302 14.30 16.85 -12.84
CA ALA A 302 13.35 17.15 -13.90
C ALA A 302 12.20 16.12 -14.05
N SER A 303 12.16 15.08 -13.21
CA SER A 303 11.20 13.97 -13.36
C SER A 303 9.76 14.32 -13.00
N GLY A 304 9.54 15.40 -12.25
CA GLY A 304 8.22 15.73 -11.70
C GLY A 304 7.87 14.90 -10.46
N SER A 305 6.64 15.08 -9.97
CA SER A 305 6.13 14.41 -8.78
C SER A 305 5.46 13.08 -9.11
N THR A 306 5.58 12.09 -8.23
CA THR A 306 4.85 10.81 -8.39
C THR A 306 3.34 10.90 -8.10
N ALA A 307 2.88 12.06 -7.61
CA ALA A 307 1.48 12.40 -7.29
C ALA A 307 0.83 11.46 -6.25
N SER A 308 -0.45 11.71 -5.95
CA SER A 308 -1.17 10.89 -4.96
C SER A 308 -1.60 9.55 -5.52
N MET A 309 -1.35 8.49 -4.76
CA MET A 309 -1.60 7.10 -5.13
C MET A 309 -2.39 6.36 -4.06
N ASP A 310 -3.07 5.31 -4.46
CA ASP A 310 -3.60 4.31 -3.54
C ASP A 310 -2.51 3.30 -3.16
N THR A 311 -2.60 2.75 -1.96
CA THR A 311 -1.63 1.77 -1.45
C THR A 311 -1.98 0.37 -1.97
N PRO A 312 -1.09 -0.31 -2.71
CA PRO A 312 -1.33 -1.69 -3.12
C PRO A 312 -1.51 -2.63 -1.92
N ALA A 313 -2.41 -3.62 -2.05
CA ALA A 313 -2.64 -4.60 -1.00
C ALA A 313 -1.42 -5.51 -0.79
N TRP A 314 -0.91 -5.52 0.44
CA TRP A 314 0.22 -6.33 0.90
C TRP A 314 -0.06 -7.83 0.92
N TRP A 315 -1.29 -8.25 1.21
CA TRP A 315 -1.66 -9.67 1.14
C TRP A 315 -1.52 -10.26 -0.26
N ASN A 316 -1.30 -9.45 -1.30
CA ASN A 316 -1.05 -9.92 -2.67
C ASN A 316 0.45 -10.05 -2.99
N MET A 317 1.36 -9.75 -2.06
CA MET A 317 2.81 -9.78 -2.29
C MET A 317 3.35 -11.17 -2.63
N GLY A 318 2.79 -12.24 -2.04
CA GLY A 318 3.17 -13.63 -2.38
C GLY A 318 2.76 -14.09 -3.79
N HIS A 319 1.93 -13.31 -4.49
CA HIS A 319 1.42 -13.62 -5.83
C HIS A 319 1.90 -12.62 -6.89
N ARG A 320 3.02 -11.95 -6.63
CA ARG A 320 3.62 -10.96 -7.52
C ARG A 320 5.12 -11.24 -7.65
N PRO A 321 5.70 -11.19 -8.85
CA PRO A 321 7.15 -11.16 -9.03
C PRO A 321 7.77 -9.76 -8.90
N VAL A 322 6.97 -8.69 -9.08
CA VAL A 322 7.41 -7.28 -9.00
C VAL A 322 6.47 -6.43 -8.12
N LYS A 323 7.05 -5.44 -7.43
CA LYS A 323 6.35 -4.52 -6.50
C LYS A 323 6.16 -3.12 -7.09
N PHE A 324 5.36 -2.30 -6.38
CA PHE A 324 4.79 -1.02 -6.84
C PHE A 324 3.82 -1.15 -8.02
N VAL A 325 3.13 -0.06 -8.35
CA VAL A 325 2.05 -0.07 -9.36
C VAL A 325 2.55 -0.23 -10.78
N ASP A 326 3.82 0.08 -11.04
CA ASP A 326 4.48 0.02 -12.33
C ASP A 326 5.54 -1.10 -12.41
N GLY A 327 5.66 -1.93 -11.37
CA GLY A 327 6.60 -3.04 -11.34
C GLY A 327 8.08 -2.61 -11.28
N VAL A 328 8.37 -1.44 -10.70
CA VAL A 328 9.74 -0.87 -10.73
C VAL A 328 10.77 -1.72 -9.97
N PHE A 329 10.39 -2.47 -8.93
CA PHE A 329 11.34 -3.33 -8.21
C PHE A 329 10.93 -4.79 -8.22
N PRO A 330 11.88 -5.74 -8.17
CA PRO A 330 11.58 -7.13 -7.87
C PRO A 330 10.91 -7.27 -6.51
N MET A 331 10.04 -8.26 -6.35
CA MET A 331 9.40 -8.55 -5.07
C MET A 331 10.41 -8.96 -3.99
N ASP A 332 11.54 -9.55 -4.40
CA ASP A 332 12.67 -9.91 -3.54
C ASP A 332 13.61 -8.74 -3.18
N ALA A 333 13.22 -7.49 -3.40
CA ALA A 333 13.99 -6.32 -2.96
C ALA A 333 13.37 -5.73 -1.68
N PRO A 334 13.66 -6.25 -0.47
CA PRO A 334 13.07 -5.77 0.78
C PRO A 334 13.54 -4.36 1.20
N ARG A 335 14.73 -3.90 0.76
CA ARG A 335 15.28 -2.59 1.17
C ARG A 335 14.31 -1.44 0.94
N VAL A 336 13.65 -1.43 -0.23
CA VAL A 336 12.76 -0.34 -0.64
C VAL A 336 11.46 -0.32 0.19
N ASP A 337 11.02 -1.46 0.73
CA ASP A 337 9.86 -1.51 1.63
C ASP A 337 10.17 -0.87 2.99
N MET A 338 11.44 -0.83 3.38
CA MET A 338 11.92 -0.24 4.63
C MET A 338 12.23 1.26 4.53
N VAL A 339 12.04 1.88 3.36
CA VAL A 339 12.41 3.30 3.12
C VAL A 339 11.84 4.26 4.15
N PHE A 340 10.64 4.01 4.67
CA PHE A 340 10.02 4.85 5.69
C PHE A 340 10.37 4.43 7.12
N TYR A 341 10.79 3.20 7.37
CA TYR A 341 11.20 2.76 8.71
C TYR A 341 12.69 2.92 8.97
N THR A 342 13.50 3.11 7.94
CA THR A 342 14.93 3.36 8.08
C THR A 342 15.20 4.52 9.03
N PRO A 343 16.20 4.47 9.92
CA PRO A 343 16.67 5.66 10.59
C PRO A 343 16.97 6.77 9.57
N LEU A 344 16.46 7.99 9.79
CA LEU A 344 16.42 9.08 8.81
C LEU A 344 17.70 9.25 7.99
N LEU A 345 18.87 9.18 8.65
CA LEU A 345 20.15 9.42 8.00
C LEU A 345 20.57 8.30 7.03
N GLY A 346 19.94 7.12 7.11
CA GLY A 346 20.12 5.99 6.19
C GLY A 346 19.71 6.25 4.73
N LEU A 347 19.03 7.36 4.45
CA LEU A 347 18.56 7.73 3.11
C LEU A 347 19.62 8.48 2.27
N PHE A 348 20.72 8.92 2.87
CA PHE A 348 21.67 9.84 2.22
C PHE A 348 22.85 9.16 1.53
N GLY A 349 22.80 7.84 1.33
CA GLY A 349 23.80 7.08 0.57
C GLY A 349 25.23 7.38 1.01
N SER A 350 26.13 7.53 0.04
CA SER A 350 27.54 7.87 0.27
C SER A 350 27.74 9.23 0.96
N VAL A 351 26.84 10.19 0.74
CA VAL A 351 26.92 11.56 1.27
C VAL A 351 26.74 11.59 2.79
N GLY A 352 25.91 10.71 3.34
CA GLY A 352 25.69 10.61 4.79
C GLY A 352 26.77 9.84 5.55
N GLY A 353 27.76 9.26 4.85
CA GLY A 353 28.91 8.58 5.46
C GLY A 353 28.51 7.48 6.46
N PRO A 354 29.20 7.35 7.61
CA PRO A 354 28.94 6.29 8.59
C PRO A 354 27.53 6.27 9.17
N LEU A 355 26.85 7.42 9.28
CA LEU A 355 25.48 7.48 9.80
C LEU A 355 24.47 6.92 8.79
N SER A 356 24.72 7.15 7.50
CA SER A 356 23.92 6.53 6.44
C SER A 356 24.14 5.02 6.40
N GLU A 357 25.40 4.58 6.49
CA GLU A 357 25.74 3.16 6.54
C GLU A 357 25.08 2.43 7.73
N ALA A 358 24.99 3.07 8.90
CA ALA A 358 24.30 2.51 10.07
C ALA A 358 22.79 2.29 9.79
N GLY A 359 22.12 3.28 9.20
CA GLY A 359 20.70 3.14 8.79
C GLY A 359 20.50 2.07 7.72
N GLN A 360 21.41 1.99 6.74
CA GLN A 360 21.39 0.94 5.72
C GLN A 360 21.65 -0.45 6.29
N THR A 361 22.59 -0.59 7.24
CA THR A 361 22.84 -1.83 7.97
C THR A 361 21.58 -2.29 8.71
N TRP A 362 20.88 -1.36 9.35
CA TRP A 362 19.59 -1.65 9.99
C TRP A 362 18.56 -2.16 8.96
N MET A 363 18.46 -1.54 7.78
CA MET A 363 17.56 -2.01 6.72
C MET A 363 17.93 -3.42 6.22
N ARG A 364 19.23 -3.72 6.01
CA ARG A 364 19.68 -5.05 5.58
C ARG A 364 19.35 -6.13 6.61
N ALA A 365 19.46 -5.81 7.90
CA ALA A 365 19.16 -6.73 8.99
C ALA A 365 17.66 -7.03 9.14
N HIS A 366 16.77 -6.08 8.79
CA HIS A 366 15.34 -6.16 9.12
C HIS A 366 14.40 -6.28 7.92
N GLY A 367 14.81 -5.80 6.74
CA GLY A 367 14.00 -5.82 5.52
C GLY A 367 13.55 -7.24 5.13
N PRO A 368 14.48 -8.22 5.05
CA PRO A 368 14.14 -9.61 4.80
C PRO A 368 13.04 -10.14 5.74
N ASP A 369 13.14 -9.85 7.03
CA ASP A 369 12.17 -10.28 8.05
C ASP A 369 10.80 -9.60 7.86
N ALA A 370 10.78 -8.29 7.66
CA ALA A 370 9.56 -7.52 7.41
C ALA A 370 8.80 -8.05 6.19
N ASN A 371 9.49 -8.27 5.06
CA ASN A 371 8.87 -8.75 3.83
C ASN A 371 8.21 -10.13 4.04
N THR A 372 8.85 -11.05 4.77
CA THR A 372 8.26 -12.36 5.09
C THR A 372 6.99 -12.27 5.91
N TRP A 373 6.91 -11.36 6.89
CA TRP A 373 5.66 -11.14 7.63
C TRP A 373 4.58 -10.59 6.70
N ILE A 374 4.90 -9.59 5.88
CA ILE A 374 3.94 -8.96 4.96
C ILE A 374 3.38 -9.96 3.96
N GLU A 375 4.25 -10.79 3.36
CA GLU A 375 3.88 -11.80 2.37
C GLU A 375 2.96 -12.87 2.95
N SER A 376 2.94 -13.09 4.26
CA SER A 376 2.06 -14.08 4.90
C SER A 376 0.61 -13.58 5.07
N LEU A 377 0.37 -12.28 4.94
CA LEU A 377 -0.95 -11.69 5.18
C LEU A 377 -1.99 -12.24 4.22
N LYS A 378 -3.19 -12.50 4.73
CA LYS A 378 -4.34 -12.98 3.95
C LYS A 378 -5.43 -11.91 3.89
N SER A 379 -6.14 -11.85 2.77
CA SER A 379 -7.31 -10.99 2.66
C SER A 379 -8.47 -11.47 3.56
N PRO A 380 -9.30 -10.55 4.07
CA PRO A 380 -10.51 -10.93 4.79
C PRO A 380 -11.52 -11.57 3.82
N PRO A 381 -12.31 -12.57 4.26
CA PRO A 381 -13.38 -13.12 3.44
C PRO A 381 -14.50 -12.08 3.31
N TYR A 382 -15.22 -12.10 2.18
CA TYR A 382 -16.40 -11.25 2.01
C TYR A 382 -17.46 -11.59 3.08
N PRO A 383 -17.98 -10.61 3.84
CA PRO A 383 -18.86 -10.88 4.97
C PRO A 383 -20.34 -11.05 4.58
N GLY A 384 -20.71 -10.74 3.35
CA GLY A 384 -22.09 -10.82 2.86
C GLY A 384 -22.42 -12.17 2.20
N THR A 385 -23.69 -12.34 1.85
CA THR A 385 -24.15 -13.50 1.06
C THR A 385 -23.59 -13.43 -0.36
N ILE A 386 -23.23 -14.61 -0.89
CA ILE A 386 -22.80 -14.78 -2.28
C ILE A 386 -23.79 -15.70 -2.99
N ASP A 387 -24.27 -15.27 -4.15
CA ASP A 387 -25.02 -16.11 -5.08
C ASP A 387 -24.04 -17.04 -5.80
N THR A 388 -23.98 -18.30 -5.37
CA THR A 388 -23.05 -19.29 -5.90
C THR A 388 -23.21 -19.49 -7.40
N ALA A 389 -24.43 -19.60 -7.92
CA ALA A 389 -24.66 -19.86 -9.35
C ALA A 389 -24.18 -18.67 -10.21
N LEU A 390 -24.43 -17.44 -9.75
CA LEU A 390 -23.96 -16.24 -10.42
C LEU A 390 -22.44 -16.07 -10.32
N ALA A 391 -21.84 -16.40 -9.17
CA ALA A 391 -20.40 -16.40 -8.99
C ALA A 391 -19.71 -17.45 -9.87
N GLU A 392 -20.30 -18.63 -10.11
CA GLU A 392 -19.74 -19.63 -11.02
C GLU A 392 -19.77 -19.16 -12.48
N GLN A 393 -20.86 -18.50 -12.89
CA GLN A 393 -20.92 -17.83 -14.19
C GLN A 393 -19.82 -16.76 -14.29
N GLY A 394 -19.66 -15.95 -13.24
CA GLY A 394 -18.61 -14.95 -13.14
C GLY A 394 -17.21 -15.55 -13.24
N ALA A 395 -16.96 -16.69 -12.60
CA ALA A 395 -15.70 -17.42 -12.67
C ALA A 395 -15.40 -17.83 -14.12
N VAL A 396 -16.37 -18.40 -14.84
CA VAL A 396 -16.18 -18.76 -16.25
C VAL A 396 -15.87 -17.53 -17.10
N LEU A 397 -16.62 -16.44 -16.91
CA LEU A 397 -16.40 -15.19 -17.65
C LEU A 397 -15.01 -14.62 -17.36
N PHE A 398 -14.62 -14.55 -16.08
CA PHE A 398 -13.35 -14.01 -15.64
C PHE A 398 -12.16 -14.67 -16.35
N HIS A 399 -12.22 -16.00 -16.52
CA HIS A 399 -11.14 -16.78 -17.10
C HIS A 399 -11.21 -16.92 -18.62
N THR A 400 -12.41 -16.94 -19.23
CA THR A 400 -12.56 -17.34 -20.64
C THR A 400 -13.05 -16.24 -21.56
N LEU A 401 -13.62 -15.16 -21.02
CA LEU A 401 -14.30 -14.16 -21.83
C LEU A 401 -13.32 -13.26 -22.59
N ASN A 402 -13.08 -13.54 -23.86
CA ASN A 402 -12.27 -12.66 -24.70
C ASN A 402 -12.97 -11.32 -24.94
N LEU A 403 -12.47 -10.25 -24.32
CA LEU A 403 -12.97 -8.88 -24.48
C LEU A 403 -12.68 -8.29 -25.86
N TRP A 404 -11.79 -8.90 -26.64
CA TRP A 404 -11.44 -8.52 -28.01
C TRP A 404 -11.97 -9.50 -29.06
N ALA A 405 -12.98 -10.31 -28.72
CA ALA A 405 -13.69 -11.10 -29.73
C ALA A 405 -14.30 -10.17 -30.80
N THR A 406 -14.24 -10.57 -32.08
CA THR A 406 -14.70 -9.72 -33.20
C THR A 406 -16.14 -9.23 -33.02
N SER A 407 -17.02 -10.03 -32.43
CA SER A 407 -18.41 -9.66 -32.15
C SER A 407 -18.58 -8.51 -31.15
N ARG A 408 -17.54 -8.17 -30.38
CA ARG A 408 -17.59 -7.15 -29.33
C ARG A 408 -17.13 -5.77 -29.77
N ASN A 409 -16.44 -5.67 -30.91
CA ASN A 409 -15.95 -4.40 -31.46
C ASN A 409 -15.21 -3.53 -30.42
N ASN A 410 -14.29 -4.14 -29.65
CA ASN A 410 -13.55 -3.42 -28.62
C ASN A 410 -12.65 -2.35 -29.25
N PRO A 411 -12.82 -1.07 -28.90
CA PRO A 411 -12.05 0.03 -29.51
C PRO A 411 -10.62 0.12 -28.96
N VAL A 412 -10.30 -0.57 -27.86
CA VAL A 412 -8.98 -0.52 -27.23
C VAL A 412 -8.03 -1.48 -27.97
N PRO A 413 -6.76 -1.11 -28.20
CA PRO A 413 -5.78 -2.02 -28.78
C PRO A 413 -5.69 -3.36 -28.05
N LYS A 414 -5.63 -4.46 -28.81
CA LYS A 414 -5.50 -5.80 -28.24
C LYS A 414 -4.14 -5.98 -27.54
N PRO A 415 -4.08 -6.69 -26.40
CA PRO A 415 -2.81 -7.15 -25.82
C PRO A 415 -2.11 -8.14 -26.76
N ASN A 416 -0.79 -8.19 -26.67
CA ASN A 416 0.04 -9.04 -27.53
C ASN A 416 -0.04 -10.52 -27.15
N GLU A 417 -0.44 -10.81 -25.91
CA GLU A 417 -0.42 -12.14 -25.30
C GLU A 417 -1.67 -12.37 -24.45
N GLY A 418 -1.92 -13.64 -24.12
CA GLY A 418 -3.06 -14.07 -23.33
C GLY A 418 -4.35 -14.18 -24.13
N ASN A 419 -5.40 -14.71 -23.49
CA ASN A 419 -6.68 -15.00 -24.16
C ASN A 419 -7.64 -13.80 -24.24
N GLY A 420 -7.26 -12.64 -23.69
CA GLY A 420 -8.09 -11.42 -23.67
C GLY A 420 -9.18 -11.38 -22.61
N SER A 421 -9.16 -12.30 -21.64
CA SER A 421 -10.03 -12.29 -20.45
C SER A 421 -9.46 -11.47 -19.29
N CYS A 422 -10.16 -11.40 -18.16
CA CYS A 422 -9.59 -10.79 -16.96
C CYS A 422 -8.36 -11.56 -16.48
N ALA A 423 -8.42 -12.90 -16.53
CA ALA A 423 -7.32 -13.77 -16.13
C ALA A 423 -6.06 -13.59 -16.97
N SER A 424 -6.17 -13.11 -18.22
CA SER A 424 -4.97 -12.92 -19.05
C SER A 424 -3.99 -11.90 -18.48
N CYS A 425 -4.48 -10.94 -17.68
CA CYS A 425 -3.65 -9.93 -17.02
C CYS A 425 -3.54 -10.17 -15.50
N HIS A 426 -4.66 -10.53 -14.85
CA HIS A 426 -4.77 -10.59 -13.40
C HIS A 426 -4.45 -11.96 -12.78
N GLY A 427 -4.13 -12.98 -13.59
CA GLY A 427 -3.91 -14.34 -13.11
C GLY A 427 -5.16 -15.20 -13.09
N ALA A 428 -4.99 -16.52 -12.98
CA ALA A 428 -6.09 -17.49 -12.86
C ALA A 428 -6.24 -17.93 -11.39
N TYR A 429 -7.48 -18.06 -10.92
CA TYR A 429 -7.79 -18.31 -9.50
C TYR A 429 -8.59 -19.58 -9.29
N ALA A 430 -9.57 -19.85 -10.15
CA ALA A 430 -10.46 -20.99 -9.97
C ALA A 430 -9.70 -22.31 -10.23
N PRO A 431 -9.81 -23.31 -9.34
CA PRO A 431 -9.10 -24.59 -9.46
C PRO A 431 -9.20 -25.25 -10.84
N ARG A 432 -10.36 -25.17 -11.51
CA ARG A 432 -10.57 -25.70 -12.86
C ARG A 432 -9.55 -25.16 -13.87
N TYR A 433 -9.32 -23.85 -13.84
CA TYR A 433 -8.40 -23.18 -14.77
C TYR A 433 -6.96 -23.19 -14.25
N VAL A 434 -6.76 -23.19 -12.93
CA VAL A 434 -5.43 -23.32 -12.34
C VAL A 434 -4.78 -24.66 -12.68
N ASN A 435 -5.59 -25.73 -12.74
CA ASN A 435 -5.15 -27.07 -13.11
C ASN A 435 -5.18 -27.33 -14.64
N ASP A 436 -5.58 -26.35 -15.45
CA ASP A 436 -5.61 -26.47 -16.91
C ASP A 436 -4.28 -25.99 -17.52
N PRO A 437 -3.51 -26.87 -18.20
CA PRO A 437 -2.25 -26.51 -18.83
C PRO A 437 -2.40 -25.49 -19.98
N ALA A 438 -3.61 -25.24 -20.50
CA ALA A 438 -3.86 -24.14 -21.43
C ALA A 438 -3.83 -22.77 -20.74
N PHE A 439 -4.06 -22.72 -19.42
CA PHE A 439 -4.12 -21.48 -18.64
C PHE A 439 -2.82 -21.14 -17.94
N LEU A 440 -2.21 -22.11 -17.26
CA LEU A 440 -0.96 -21.95 -16.52
C LEU A 440 0.01 -23.06 -16.88
N ALA A 441 1.31 -22.78 -16.78
CA ALA A 441 2.33 -23.82 -16.95
C ALA A 441 2.35 -24.83 -15.79
N THR A 442 1.89 -24.42 -14.62
CA THR A 442 1.80 -25.25 -13.41
C THR A 442 0.75 -24.68 -12.47
N PRO A 443 0.01 -25.53 -11.72
CA PRO A 443 -0.92 -25.07 -10.69
C PRO A 443 -0.28 -24.20 -9.60
N ALA A 444 1.04 -24.29 -9.39
CA ALA A 444 1.75 -23.45 -8.42
C ALA A 444 1.64 -21.94 -8.71
N LEU A 445 1.28 -21.55 -9.95
CA LEU A 445 1.09 -20.16 -10.36
C LEU A 445 -0.35 -19.64 -10.10
N GLU A 446 -1.14 -20.33 -9.27
CA GLU A 446 -2.45 -19.85 -8.81
C GLU A 446 -2.37 -18.38 -8.35
N GLY A 447 -3.27 -17.54 -8.89
CA GLY A 447 -3.40 -16.13 -8.56
C GLY A 447 -2.18 -15.27 -8.88
N MET A 448 -1.13 -15.83 -9.48
CA MET A 448 0.07 -15.08 -9.85
C MET A 448 -0.29 -14.02 -10.89
N ALA A 449 0.06 -12.76 -10.61
CA ALA A 449 -0.14 -11.66 -11.54
C ALA A 449 1.18 -10.92 -11.79
N SER A 450 1.63 -10.94 -13.04
CA SER A 450 2.90 -10.33 -13.46
C SER A 450 2.84 -9.75 -14.87
N TYR A 451 1.71 -9.12 -15.19
CA TYR A 451 1.50 -8.45 -16.46
C TYR A 451 1.47 -6.94 -16.28
N ILE A 452 2.51 -6.26 -16.76
CA ILE A 452 2.52 -4.81 -16.93
C ILE A 452 1.70 -4.51 -18.19
N THR A 453 0.47 -4.04 -17.99
CA THR A 453 -0.43 -3.67 -19.08
C THR A 453 0.05 -2.36 -19.72
N PRO A 454 0.44 -2.36 -21.01
CA PRO A 454 0.97 -1.19 -21.69
C PRO A 454 0.03 0.02 -21.63
N GLN A 455 0.58 1.23 -21.61
CA GLN A 455 -0.28 2.42 -21.48
C GLN A 455 -1.27 2.62 -22.63
N ARG A 456 -0.95 2.17 -23.85
CA ARG A 456 -1.91 2.17 -24.97
C ARG A 456 -3.16 1.34 -24.72
N ILE A 457 -3.10 0.38 -23.78
CA ILE A 457 -4.20 -0.51 -23.38
C ILE A 457 -4.83 -0.06 -22.06
N ILE A 458 -4.03 0.09 -21.00
CA ILE A 458 -4.57 0.41 -19.66
C ILE A 458 -5.11 1.83 -19.60
N GLN A 459 -4.48 2.82 -20.26
CA GLN A 459 -4.97 4.18 -20.43
C GLN A 459 -5.41 4.91 -19.13
N THR A 460 -5.00 4.42 -17.95
CA THR A 460 -5.24 5.09 -16.67
C THR A 460 -4.29 6.28 -16.53
N ASP A 461 -4.49 7.13 -15.52
CA ASP A 461 -3.65 8.31 -15.30
C ASP A 461 -2.15 7.99 -15.45
N ILE A 462 -1.45 8.75 -16.28
CA ILE A 462 -0.10 8.43 -16.75
C ILE A 462 1.00 9.07 -15.90
N VAL A 463 0.66 9.97 -14.98
CA VAL A 463 1.64 10.76 -14.22
C VAL A 463 2.66 9.86 -13.54
N ARG A 464 2.21 8.84 -12.78
CA ARG A 464 3.11 7.96 -12.04
C ARG A 464 4.11 7.22 -12.95
N GLN A 465 3.69 6.78 -14.13
CA GLN A 465 4.59 6.15 -15.10
C GLN A 465 5.62 7.16 -15.64
N LYS A 466 5.18 8.36 -16.04
CA LYS A 466 6.05 9.39 -16.62
C LYS A 466 7.11 9.90 -15.64
N THR A 467 6.74 10.04 -14.38
CA THR A 467 7.67 10.47 -13.33
C THR A 467 8.81 9.47 -13.14
N ASN A 468 8.55 8.18 -13.33
CA ASN A 468 9.57 7.15 -13.24
C ASN A 468 10.35 6.99 -14.57
N ASN A 469 10.84 8.13 -15.09
CA ASN A 469 11.58 8.23 -16.36
C ASN A 469 12.94 7.51 -16.29
N GLU A 470 13.61 7.37 -17.44
CA GLU A 470 14.88 6.62 -17.52
C GLU A 470 15.95 7.15 -16.56
N ALA A 471 16.06 8.47 -16.35
CA ALA A 471 17.04 9.03 -15.42
C ALA A 471 16.78 8.58 -13.98
N VAL A 472 15.51 8.52 -13.56
CA VAL A 472 15.11 7.97 -12.25
C VAL A 472 15.45 6.48 -12.16
N GLN A 473 15.20 5.71 -13.22
CA GLN A 473 15.53 4.29 -13.26
C GLN A 473 17.06 4.04 -13.14
N VAL A 474 17.87 4.82 -13.85
CA VAL A 474 19.34 4.74 -13.84
C VAL A 474 19.92 5.18 -12.51
N ALA A 475 19.40 6.27 -11.93
CA ALA A 475 19.78 6.72 -10.60
C ALA A 475 19.45 5.67 -9.53
N GLY A 476 18.24 5.10 -9.58
CA GLY A 476 17.80 4.05 -8.66
C GLY A 476 18.67 2.80 -8.72
N ALA A 477 19.21 2.44 -9.89
CA ALA A 477 20.15 1.32 -10.04
C ALA A 477 21.50 1.52 -9.33
N SER A 478 21.86 2.78 -9.05
CA SER A 478 23.11 3.13 -8.35
C SER A 478 22.88 3.44 -6.88
N ASN A 479 21.62 3.44 -6.42
CA ASN A 479 21.21 3.69 -5.04
C ASN A 479 21.13 2.37 -4.25
N PHE A 480 21.27 2.45 -2.93
CA PHE A 480 21.15 1.33 -1.99
C PHE A 480 19.94 0.41 -2.26
N PHE A 481 18.77 0.99 -2.56
CA PHE A 481 17.53 0.27 -2.83
C PHE A 481 17.59 -0.57 -4.12
N GLY A 482 18.45 -0.19 -5.07
CA GLY A 482 18.63 -0.86 -6.36
C GLY A 482 19.68 -1.95 -6.40
N TYR A 483 20.16 -2.41 -5.24
CA TYR A 483 21.15 -3.49 -5.14
C TYR A 483 22.32 -3.32 -6.12
N PRO A 484 23.14 -2.25 -6.03
CA PRO A 484 24.18 -1.97 -7.03
C PRO A 484 25.18 -3.11 -7.23
N THR A 485 25.37 -3.97 -6.22
CA THR A 485 26.22 -5.17 -6.28
C THR A 485 25.67 -6.26 -7.22
N THR A 486 24.38 -6.24 -7.55
CA THR A 486 23.74 -7.18 -8.50
C THR A 486 23.75 -6.67 -9.95
N LYS A 487 24.18 -5.42 -10.16
CA LYS A 487 24.12 -4.74 -11.47
C LYS A 487 24.87 -5.53 -12.55
N GLY A 488 24.22 -5.73 -13.69
CA GLY A 488 24.80 -6.45 -14.83
C GLY A 488 24.82 -7.99 -14.70
N THR A 489 24.32 -8.53 -13.58
CA THR A 489 24.06 -9.98 -13.46
C THR A 489 22.70 -10.34 -14.06
N VAL A 490 22.43 -11.65 -14.24
CA VAL A 490 21.09 -12.13 -14.62
C VAL A 490 20.00 -11.74 -13.60
N ASN A 491 20.40 -11.52 -12.35
CA ASN A 491 19.56 -11.08 -11.23
C ASN A 491 19.79 -9.61 -10.85
N ASP A 492 20.04 -8.72 -11.82
CA ASP A 492 20.06 -7.28 -11.57
C ASP A 492 18.74 -6.84 -10.93
N CYS A 493 18.81 -6.52 -9.63
CA CYS A 493 17.69 -6.15 -8.78
C CYS A 493 17.43 -4.65 -8.72
N GLY A 494 18.12 -3.88 -9.57
CA GLY A 494 17.83 -2.48 -9.78
C GLY A 494 16.44 -2.26 -10.38
N PRO A 495 16.10 -1.00 -10.71
CA PRO A 495 14.79 -0.71 -11.26
C PRO A 495 14.49 -1.46 -12.59
N GLN A 496 13.45 -2.31 -12.59
CA GLN A 496 13.12 -3.26 -13.68
C GLN A 496 12.50 -2.60 -14.91
N ASN A 497 12.24 -1.29 -14.85
CA ASN A 497 11.72 -0.49 -15.96
C ASN A 497 12.83 0.22 -16.77
N ARG A 498 14.11 0.06 -16.39
CA ARG A 498 15.27 0.47 -17.21
C ARG A 498 15.20 -0.20 -18.58
N ALA A 499 15.58 0.54 -19.63
CA ALA A 499 15.49 0.05 -21.00
C ALA A 499 16.30 -1.25 -21.24
N ASP A 500 17.45 -1.39 -20.59
CA ASP A 500 18.33 -2.56 -20.72
C ASP A 500 17.77 -3.83 -20.07
N LEU A 501 16.99 -3.70 -18.99
CA LEU A 501 16.36 -4.84 -18.29
C LEU A 501 15.00 -5.20 -18.87
N ARG A 502 14.16 -4.21 -19.20
CA ARG A 502 12.79 -4.48 -19.72
C ARG A 502 12.79 -4.88 -21.19
N GLY A 503 13.85 -4.56 -21.93
CA GLY A 503 13.93 -4.76 -23.37
C GLY A 503 12.75 -4.11 -24.12
N ASN A 504 12.04 -4.91 -24.91
CA ASN A 504 10.90 -4.44 -25.71
C ASN A 504 9.58 -4.38 -24.94
N ARG A 505 9.55 -4.74 -23.64
CA ARG A 505 8.33 -4.58 -22.83
C ARG A 505 7.96 -3.09 -22.76
N GLU A 506 6.76 -2.79 -23.21
CA GLU A 506 6.17 -1.45 -23.11
C GLU A 506 5.96 -1.07 -21.63
N LEU A 507 6.14 0.21 -21.32
CA LEU A 507 5.84 0.72 -19.99
C LEU A 507 4.33 0.75 -19.76
N GLY A 508 3.93 0.54 -18.51
CA GLY A 508 2.53 0.44 -18.15
C GLY A 508 2.33 0.36 -16.64
N TYR A 509 1.19 -0.19 -16.24
CA TYR A 509 0.92 -0.52 -14.84
C TYR A 509 0.70 -2.03 -14.70
N LEU A 510 1.16 -2.57 -13.58
CA LEU A 510 0.91 -3.95 -13.20
C LEU A 510 -0.59 -4.15 -12.99
N ALA A 511 -1.16 -5.16 -13.64
CA ALA A 511 -2.45 -5.71 -13.25
C ALA A 511 -2.26 -6.48 -11.92
N PRO A 512 -2.78 -5.98 -10.78
CA PRO A 512 -2.53 -6.63 -9.48
C PRO A 512 -3.35 -7.92 -9.35
N PRO A 513 -2.94 -8.86 -8.48
CA PRO A 513 -3.83 -9.93 -8.04
C PRO A 513 -5.09 -9.35 -7.39
N LEU A 514 -6.20 -10.08 -7.48
CA LEU A 514 -7.54 -9.63 -7.08
C LEU A 514 -8.05 -10.29 -5.80
N TYR A 515 -7.21 -11.04 -5.08
CA TYR A 515 -7.60 -11.54 -3.75
C TYR A 515 -7.95 -10.37 -2.83
N GLY A 516 -9.10 -10.48 -2.16
CA GLY A 516 -9.59 -9.44 -1.26
C GLY A 516 -9.99 -8.14 -1.94
N VAL A 517 -10.16 -8.10 -3.27
CA VAL A 517 -10.50 -6.87 -4.01
C VAL A 517 -11.77 -6.20 -3.50
N TRP A 518 -12.69 -6.96 -2.89
CA TRP A 518 -13.86 -6.41 -2.23
C TRP A 518 -13.49 -5.43 -1.08
N ALA A 519 -12.38 -5.68 -0.39
CA ALA A 519 -11.96 -4.94 0.81
C ALA A 519 -11.05 -3.74 0.51
N THR A 520 -10.66 -3.50 -0.75
CA THR A 520 -9.62 -2.51 -1.11
C THR A 520 -10.17 -1.34 -1.91
N ALA A 521 -11.46 -1.03 -1.84
CA ALA A 521 -11.99 0.16 -2.48
C ALA A 521 -11.40 1.43 -1.84
N PRO A 522 -11.16 2.52 -2.61
CA PRO A 522 -11.42 2.70 -4.04
C PRO A 522 -10.33 2.03 -4.94
N TYR A 523 -10.56 2.03 -6.25
CA TYR A 523 -9.79 1.26 -7.23
C TYR A 523 -8.96 2.15 -8.18
N LEU A 524 -8.10 1.48 -8.95
CA LEU A 524 -6.99 2.01 -9.75
C LEU A 524 -5.82 2.51 -8.89
N HIS A 525 -4.66 2.71 -9.51
CA HIS A 525 -3.42 3.06 -8.80
C HIS A 525 -3.47 4.37 -8.01
N ASN A 526 -4.47 5.23 -8.26
CA ASN A 526 -4.68 6.51 -7.61
C ASN A 526 -5.96 6.56 -6.75
N GLY A 527 -6.69 5.44 -6.62
CA GLY A 527 -7.90 5.37 -5.81
C GLY A 527 -9.06 6.22 -6.33
N SER A 528 -9.13 6.43 -7.65
CA SER A 528 -10.06 7.37 -8.28
C SER A 528 -11.47 6.81 -8.53
N VAL A 529 -11.64 5.49 -8.49
CA VAL A 529 -12.91 4.81 -8.82
C VAL A 529 -13.49 4.14 -7.57
N PRO A 530 -14.64 4.58 -7.03
CA PRO A 530 -15.09 4.18 -5.70
C PRO A 530 -15.63 2.74 -5.58
N ASN A 531 -16.00 2.10 -6.70
CA ASN A 531 -16.58 0.76 -6.72
C ASN A 531 -16.21 -0.04 -7.99
N VAL A 532 -16.25 -1.38 -7.94
CA VAL A 532 -15.88 -2.24 -9.08
C VAL A 532 -16.86 -2.12 -10.23
N TRP A 533 -18.15 -1.85 -9.98
CA TRP A 533 -19.10 -1.57 -11.06
C TRP A 533 -18.59 -0.47 -11.99
N GLU A 534 -18.08 0.63 -11.44
CA GLU A 534 -17.52 1.74 -12.21
C GLU A 534 -16.16 1.42 -12.84
N VAL A 535 -15.41 0.44 -12.31
CA VAL A 535 -14.23 -0.13 -13.00
C VAL A 535 -14.67 -0.90 -14.26
N LEU A 536 -15.72 -1.71 -14.14
CA LEU A 536 -16.28 -2.52 -15.23
C LEU A 536 -17.16 -1.73 -16.20
N LYS A 537 -17.66 -0.57 -15.80
CA LYS A 537 -18.52 0.32 -16.61
C LYS A 537 -18.00 1.77 -16.54
N PRO A 538 -16.93 2.09 -17.29
CA PRO A 538 -16.29 3.41 -17.23
C PRO A 538 -17.24 4.60 -17.47
N SER A 539 -18.31 4.42 -18.26
CA SER A 539 -19.33 5.46 -18.52
C SER A 539 -20.07 5.92 -17.27
N ASP A 540 -20.08 5.11 -16.21
CA ASP A 540 -20.82 5.39 -14.98
C ASP A 540 -19.97 6.16 -13.97
N ARG A 541 -18.66 6.27 -14.19
CA ARG A 541 -17.70 6.96 -13.31
C ARG A 541 -18.09 8.41 -13.09
N LYS A 542 -17.99 8.86 -11.85
CA LYS A 542 -18.28 10.25 -11.46
C LYS A 542 -16.97 11.00 -11.20
N PRO A 543 -16.84 12.24 -11.71
CA PRO A 543 -15.57 12.94 -11.62
C PRO A 543 -15.31 13.49 -10.21
N LEU A 544 -16.35 13.90 -9.50
CA LEU A 544 -16.25 14.38 -8.12
C LEU A 544 -17.16 13.56 -7.22
N TRP A 545 -16.57 12.99 -6.18
CA TRP A 545 -17.31 12.18 -5.22
C TRP A 545 -16.74 12.32 -3.81
N ARG A 546 -17.60 12.07 -2.82
CA ARG A 546 -17.24 12.08 -1.40
C ARG A 546 -17.84 10.87 -0.70
N ARG A 547 -17.02 10.12 0.03
CA ARG A 547 -17.47 8.97 0.84
C ARG A 547 -18.32 9.41 2.03
N VAL A 548 -19.14 8.48 2.49
CA VAL A 548 -19.91 8.63 3.74
C VAL A 548 -18.96 8.72 4.93
N SER A 549 -19.12 9.75 5.76
CA SER A 549 -18.41 9.89 7.04
C SER A 549 -19.14 9.21 8.19
N ASN A 550 -18.40 8.86 9.24
CA ASN A 550 -19.01 8.41 10.50
C ASN A 550 -19.91 9.50 11.10
N PRO A 551 -21.04 9.13 11.72
CA PRO A 551 -21.87 10.08 12.43
C PRO A 551 -21.13 10.62 13.66
N PRO A 552 -21.13 11.94 13.91
CA PRO A 552 -20.52 12.50 15.11
C PRO A 552 -21.33 12.15 16.37
N ARG A 553 -20.66 12.10 17.52
CA ARG A 553 -21.34 12.13 18.83
C ARG A 553 -22.07 13.48 18.99
N TRP A 554 -23.10 13.53 19.83
CA TRP A 554 -23.95 14.71 20.00
C TRP A 554 -23.18 16.01 20.39
N ASP A 555 -22.10 15.90 21.16
CA ASP A 555 -21.21 17.02 21.56
C ASP A 555 -20.12 17.35 20.50
N GLN A 556 -20.10 16.57 19.42
CA GLN A 556 -19.14 16.65 18.31
C GLN A 556 -19.80 17.07 16.98
N VAL A 557 -21.10 17.31 16.98
CA VAL A 557 -21.84 17.81 15.82
C VAL A 557 -21.25 19.15 15.35
N GLY A 558 -21.07 19.29 14.04
CA GLY A 558 -20.48 20.49 13.42
C GLY A 558 -18.96 20.60 13.52
N ARG A 559 -18.29 19.62 14.14
CA ARG A 559 -16.83 19.56 14.21
C ARG A 559 -16.24 18.77 13.04
N THR A 560 -15.10 19.21 12.54
CA THR A 560 -14.38 18.62 11.40
C THR A 560 -13.40 17.54 11.84
N ILE A 561 -13.93 16.49 12.48
CA ILE A 561 -13.11 15.40 13.06
C ILE A 561 -13.46 14.02 12.51
N MET A 562 -14.70 13.80 12.08
CA MET A 562 -15.16 12.46 11.75
C MET A 562 -14.47 11.91 10.50
N GLY A 563 -14.02 10.66 10.58
CA GLY A 563 -13.43 9.94 9.46
C GLY A 563 -14.48 9.34 8.53
N TYR A 564 -14.05 8.43 7.65
CA TYR A 564 -14.97 7.68 6.79
C TYR A 564 -15.63 6.52 7.54
N ASP A 565 -16.90 6.28 7.25
CA ASP A 565 -17.57 5.07 7.70
C ASP A 565 -17.06 3.85 6.92
N THR A 566 -16.62 2.83 7.64
CA THR A 566 -16.02 1.61 7.10
C THR A 566 -16.93 0.38 7.27
N ARG A 567 -18.12 0.55 7.84
CA ARG A 567 -19.10 -0.51 8.03
C ARG A 567 -19.79 -0.85 6.71
N MET A 568 -20.36 -2.05 6.64
CA MET A 568 -21.13 -2.48 5.45
C MET A 568 -22.35 -1.58 5.16
N SER A 569 -22.84 -0.81 6.13
CA SER A 569 -23.88 0.21 5.91
C SER A 569 -23.43 1.31 4.94
N ALA A 570 -22.14 1.66 4.92
CA ALA A 570 -21.54 2.64 4.01
C ALA A 570 -20.94 1.99 2.76
N TYR A 571 -21.06 0.67 2.60
CA TYR A 571 -20.56 -0.09 1.47
C TYR A 571 -21.72 -0.49 0.55
N ASP A 572 -21.53 -0.39 -0.77
CA ASP A 572 -22.47 -0.85 -1.78
C ASP A 572 -22.10 -2.29 -2.17
N THR A 573 -22.90 -3.25 -1.72
CA THR A 573 -22.67 -4.68 -1.96
C THR A 573 -22.99 -5.13 -3.38
N GLN A 574 -23.78 -4.35 -4.13
CA GLN A 574 -24.13 -4.64 -5.51
C GLN A 574 -23.07 -4.12 -6.47
N LYS A 575 -22.51 -2.94 -6.18
CA LYS A 575 -21.43 -2.35 -6.97
C LYS A 575 -20.03 -2.77 -6.50
N MET A 576 -19.94 -3.37 -5.31
CA MET A 576 -18.71 -3.75 -4.62
C MET A 576 -17.75 -2.57 -4.48
N GLY A 577 -18.06 -1.68 -3.54
CA GLY A 577 -17.20 -0.56 -3.14
C GLY A 577 -17.91 0.41 -2.20
N TRP A 578 -17.35 1.60 -2.04
CA TRP A 578 -17.93 2.59 -1.13
C TRP A 578 -19.17 3.27 -1.72
N LYS A 579 -20.19 3.49 -0.89
CA LYS A 579 -21.23 4.48 -1.18
C LYS A 579 -20.62 5.87 -1.13
N TYR A 580 -21.10 6.76 -2.00
CA TYR A 580 -20.59 8.12 -2.08
C TYR A 580 -21.68 9.08 -2.55
N ASP A 581 -21.52 10.34 -2.20
CA ASP A 581 -22.27 11.46 -2.76
C ASP A 581 -21.55 11.95 -4.02
N THR A 582 -22.28 12.10 -5.13
CA THR A 582 -21.79 12.85 -6.28
C THR A 582 -21.81 14.33 -5.99
N LEU A 583 -20.73 15.03 -6.31
CA LEU A 583 -20.65 16.47 -6.12
C LEU A 583 -20.66 17.19 -7.47
N GLN A 584 -21.21 18.40 -7.47
CA GLN A 584 -21.25 19.25 -8.65
C GLN A 584 -19.97 20.08 -8.76
N CYS A 585 -19.49 20.24 -9.99
CA CYS A 585 -18.40 21.14 -10.30
C CYS A 585 -18.70 22.57 -9.86
N ARG A 586 -17.71 23.23 -9.25
CA ARG A 586 -17.73 24.68 -9.04
C ARG A 586 -16.82 25.34 -10.07
N LYS A 587 -17.43 26.19 -10.90
CA LYS A 587 -16.71 27.04 -11.84
C LYS A 587 -16.13 28.26 -11.11
N PRO A 588 -14.97 28.77 -11.55
CA PRO A 588 -14.52 30.10 -11.15
C PRO A 588 -15.60 31.15 -11.45
N THR A 589 -15.80 32.08 -10.52
CA THR A 589 -16.71 33.22 -10.68
C THR A 589 -15.98 34.53 -10.39
N LEU A 590 -16.60 35.68 -10.69
CA LEU A 590 -16.01 36.98 -10.33
C LEU A 590 -15.76 37.11 -8.81
N PHE A 591 -16.62 36.47 -7.99
CA PHE A 591 -16.57 36.55 -6.53
C PHE A 591 -15.81 35.39 -5.87
N ASP A 592 -15.55 34.32 -6.61
CA ASP A 592 -14.68 33.19 -6.23
C ASP A 592 -13.83 32.81 -7.45
N PRO A 593 -12.79 33.60 -7.77
CA PRO A 593 -12.03 33.44 -8.99
C PRO A 593 -11.10 32.23 -8.94
N ILE A 594 -10.84 31.65 -7.76
CA ILE A 594 -9.99 30.47 -7.57
C ILE A 594 -10.68 29.52 -6.56
N PRO A 595 -11.75 28.82 -6.97
CA PRO A 595 -12.46 27.90 -6.08
C PRO A 595 -11.52 26.84 -5.53
N SER A 596 -11.83 26.33 -4.34
CA SER A 596 -11.11 25.21 -3.73
C SER A 596 -10.82 24.11 -4.77
N PRO A 597 -9.56 23.61 -4.86
CA PRO A 597 -9.15 22.65 -5.88
C PRO A 597 -9.97 21.35 -5.81
N TYR A 598 -10.56 21.05 -4.66
CA TYR A 598 -11.42 19.89 -4.43
C TYR A 598 -12.78 19.97 -5.13
N TRP A 599 -13.25 21.18 -5.45
CA TRP A 599 -14.53 21.41 -6.13
C TRP A 599 -14.36 21.87 -7.58
N ARG A 600 -13.14 22.27 -7.94
CA ARG A 600 -12.86 22.95 -9.20
C ARG A 600 -12.92 21.99 -10.38
N CYS A 601 -13.84 22.23 -11.30
CA CYS A 601 -13.86 21.64 -12.63
C CYS A 601 -14.69 22.48 -13.59
N ASP A 602 -14.34 22.45 -14.87
CA ASP A 602 -15.19 22.99 -15.94
C ASP A 602 -15.50 21.89 -16.97
N PRO A 603 -16.74 21.38 -16.99
CA PRO A 603 -17.15 20.35 -17.94
C PRO A 603 -17.50 20.89 -19.34
N LYS A 604 -17.50 22.22 -19.57
CA LYS A 604 -17.93 22.83 -20.84
C LYS A 604 -17.02 23.96 -21.37
N ASP A 605 -16.00 24.40 -20.65
CA ASP A 605 -15.18 25.54 -21.02
C ASP A 605 -13.76 25.49 -20.38
N GLU A 606 -12.72 25.33 -21.19
CA GLU A 606 -11.33 25.29 -20.70
C GLU A 606 -10.74 26.69 -20.40
N GLN A 607 -11.37 27.78 -20.84
CA GLN A 607 -10.62 29.00 -21.15
C GLN A 607 -10.25 29.90 -19.96
N LEU A 608 -11.04 29.97 -18.89
CA LEU A 608 -10.80 30.97 -17.83
C LEU A 608 -9.61 30.66 -16.90
N GLN A 609 -9.16 29.39 -16.84
CA GLN A 609 -8.00 28.99 -16.03
C GLN A 609 -7.06 27.96 -16.69
N ALA A 610 -7.16 27.75 -18.02
CA ALA A 610 -6.21 26.91 -18.75
C ALA A 610 -4.75 27.28 -18.40
N TRP A 611 -4.41 28.57 -18.35
CA TRP A 611 -3.07 29.03 -18.02
C TRP A 611 -2.58 28.60 -16.63
N TYR A 612 -3.43 28.63 -15.60
CA TYR A 612 -3.07 28.22 -14.23
C TYR A 612 -2.93 26.70 -14.16
N ASN A 613 -3.87 25.97 -14.77
CA ASN A 613 -3.81 24.51 -14.83
C ASN A 613 -2.59 24.03 -15.63
N GLU A 614 -2.23 24.70 -16.73
CA GLU A 614 -1.00 24.43 -17.49
C GLU A 614 0.25 24.80 -16.70
N LEU A 615 0.26 25.93 -15.97
CA LEU A 615 1.39 26.31 -15.11
C LEU A 615 1.64 25.25 -14.04
N VAL A 616 0.57 24.85 -13.33
CA VAL A 616 0.60 23.86 -12.26
C VAL A 616 0.99 22.48 -12.80
N ARG A 617 0.42 22.08 -13.94
CA ARG A 617 0.79 20.83 -14.64
C ARG A 617 2.24 20.85 -15.09
N GLY A 618 2.70 21.95 -15.69
CA GLY A 618 4.08 22.14 -16.12
C GLY A 618 5.06 22.08 -14.96
N LEU A 619 4.73 22.70 -13.83
CA LEU A 619 5.55 22.65 -12.62
C LEU A 619 5.66 21.20 -12.09
N TYR A 620 4.52 20.56 -11.84
CA TYR A 620 4.50 19.23 -11.22
C TYR A 620 4.97 18.09 -12.13
N SER A 621 4.87 18.24 -13.44
CA SER A 621 5.34 17.23 -14.39
C SER A 621 6.86 17.28 -14.61
N ASN A 622 7.51 18.39 -14.25
CA ASN A 622 8.90 18.64 -14.63
C ASN A 622 9.82 19.00 -13.47
N VAL A 623 9.34 19.11 -12.22
CA VAL A 623 10.20 19.43 -11.08
C VAL A 623 9.83 18.60 -9.85
N ALA A 624 10.71 17.68 -9.44
CA ALA A 624 10.43 16.66 -8.42
C ALA A 624 9.95 17.24 -7.07
N LEU A 625 10.61 18.28 -6.58
CA LEU A 625 10.33 18.88 -5.26
C LEU A 625 9.20 19.90 -5.26
N THR A 626 8.51 20.10 -6.38
CA THR A 626 7.44 21.11 -6.46
C THR A 626 6.08 20.58 -6.09
N TRP A 627 5.99 19.30 -5.70
CA TRP A 627 4.76 18.76 -5.15
C TRP A 627 4.28 19.59 -3.96
N ASN A 628 3.04 20.09 -4.04
CA ASN A 628 2.40 21.03 -3.10
C ASN A 628 2.84 22.50 -3.17
N VAL A 629 3.78 22.87 -4.04
CA VAL A 629 4.03 24.28 -4.37
C VAL A 629 2.80 24.83 -5.09
N LEU A 630 2.28 25.98 -4.67
CA LEU A 630 0.99 26.55 -5.14
C LEU A 630 -0.27 25.73 -4.79
N PHE A 631 -0.17 24.65 -4.02
CA PHE A 631 -1.33 23.98 -3.46
C PHE A 631 -1.76 24.71 -2.17
N PRO A 632 -3.06 25.04 -1.99
CA PRO A 632 -3.50 25.81 -0.84
C PRO A 632 -3.25 25.03 0.46
N PRO A 633 -2.80 25.72 1.54
CA PRO A 633 -2.65 25.08 2.84
C PRO A 633 -4.01 24.69 3.42
N THR A 634 -4.04 23.64 4.23
CA THR A 634 -5.25 23.23 4.97
C THR A 634 -5.36 24.08 6.25
N ILE A 635 -6.17 25.15 6.23
CA ILE A 635 -6.28 26.10 7.35
C ILE A 635 -7.66 26.02 8.00
N THR A 636 -8.71 26.15 7.20
CA THR A 636 -10.08 26.27 7.68
C THR A 636 -10.74 24.91 7.90
N ASN A 637 -11.86 24.91 8.61
CA ASN A 637 -12.72 23.73 8.73
C ASN A 637 -13.24 23.26 7.36
N SER A 638 -13.54 24.18 6.45
CA SER A 638 -13.95 23.82 5.09
C SER A 638 -12.82 23.11 4.35
N ASP A 639 -11.58 23.59 4.49
CA ASP A 639 -10.43 22.96 3.83
C ASP A 639 -10.27 21.50 4.30
N ILE A 640 -10.43 21.24 5.60
CA ILE A 640 -10.34 19.89 6.18
C ILE A 640 -11.41 18.97 5.60
N GLU A 641 -12.66 19.44 5.51
CA GLU A 641 -13.75 18.65 4.95
C GLU A 641 -13.61 18.45 3.43
N ASP A 642 -13.07 19.45 2.73
CA ASP A 642 -12.79 19.37 1.29
C ASP A 642 -11.78 18.27 0.97
N ARG A 643 -10.85 17.94 1.89
CA ARG A 643 -9.91 16.79 1.71
C ARG A 643 -10.63 15.45 1.57
N LYS A 644 -11.90 15.35 1.97
CA LYS A 644 -12.73 14.15 1.81
C LYS A 644 -13.35 14.02 0.42
N ILE A 645 -13.14 15.01 -0.44
CA ILE A 645 -13.63 15.03 -1.81
C ILE A 645 -12.52 14.53 -2.72
N TYR A 646 -12.83 13.50 -3.50
CA TYR A 646 -11.99 13.07 -4.59
C TYR A 646 -12.36 13.85 -5.84
N ASN A 647 -11.41 14.57 -6.44
CA ASN A 647 -11.61 15.34 -7.67
C ASN A 647 -10.70 14.81 -8.77
N THR A 648 -11.28 14.13 -9.76
CA THR A 648 -10.52 13.44 -10.81
C THR A 648 -9.89 14.37 -11.84
N TYR A 649 -10.16 15.68 -11.76
CA TYR A 649 -9.50 16.69 -12.60
C TYR A 649 -8.19 17.19 -11.99
N MET A 650 -7.89 16.84 -10.74
CA MET A 650 -6.61 17.18 -10.12
C MET A 650 -5.47 16.37 -10.75
N PHE A 651 -4.29 16.98 -10.82
CA PHE A 651 -3.08 16.34 -11.37
C PHE A 651 -2.81 14.97 -10.72
N GLY A 652 -2.71 13.92 -11.54
CA GLY A 652 -2.47 12.54 -11.10
C GLY A 652 -3.71 11.79 -10.57
N GLN A 653 -4.88 12.43 -10.53
CA GLN A 653 -6.12 11.87 -9.98
C GLN A 653 -7.13 11.45 -11.05
N GLY A 654 -6.72 11.35 -12.33
CA GLY A 654 -7.60 10.96 -13.41
C GLY A 654 -8.26 9.60 -13.17
N ASN A 655 -9.58 9.53 -13.35
CA ASN A 655 -10.38 8.29 -13.29
C ASN A 655 -10.59 7.65 -14.67
N GLY A 656 -9.77 8.00 -15.67
CA GLY A 656 -9.81 7.42 -17.02
C GLY A 656 -9.21 6.01 -17.07
N GLY A 657 -9.24 5.40 -18.25
CA GLY A 657 -8.58 4.11 -18.49
C GLY A 657 -9.34 2.87 -18.04
N HIS A 658 -8.74 1.71 -18.26
CA HIS A 658 -9.33 0.39 -18.08
C HIS A 658 -10.65 0.25 -18.89
N THR A 659 -10.69 0.90 -20.05
CA THR A 659 -11.91 1.13 -20.85
C THR A 659 -12.30 -0.05 -21.73
N PHE A 660 -11.42 -1.04 -21.88
CA PHE A 660 -11.69 -2.29 -22.59
C PHE A 660 -12.84 -3.11 -21.98
N ASN A 661 -13.24 -2.81 -20.74
CA ASN A 661 -14.43 -3.36 -20.08
C ASN A 661 -15.76 -2.79 -20.62
N SER A 662 -15.74 -1.73 -21.41
CA SER A 662 -16.95 -1.08 -21.95
C SER A 662 -17.82 -2.05 -22.78
N VAL A 663 -17.20 -3.06 -23.40
CA VAL A 663 -17.86 -4.09 -24.20
C VAL A 663 -18.63 -5.15 -23.38
N LEU A 664 -18.48 -5.16 -22.06
CA LEU A 664 -19.24 -6.06 -21.20
C LEU A 664 -20.72 -5.69 -21.22
N THR A 665 -21.58 -6.69 -21.06
CA THR A 665 -23.00 -6.47 -20.73
C THR A 665 -23.17 -6.27 -19.23
N ASP A 666 -24.27 -5.64 -18.81
CA ASP A 666 -24.55 -5.45 -17.38
C ASP A 666 -24.75 -6.79 -16.63
N ALA A 667 -25.20 -7.84 -17.32
CA ALA A 667 -25.29 -9.19 -16.75
C ALA A 667 -23.90 -9.79 -16.48
N GLU A 668 -22.99 -9.68 -17.45
CA GLU A 668 -21.59 -10.11 -17.28
C GLU A 668 -20.89 -9.35 -16.15
N ARG A 669 -21.13 -8.04 -16.03
CA ARG A 669 -20.60 -7.22 -14.94
C ARG A 669 -21.05 -7.72 -13.56
N LYS A 670 -22.35 -8.02 -13.42
CA LYS A 670 -22.91 -8.55 -12.16
C LYS A 670 -22.31 -9.92 -11.82
N ALA A 671 -22.20 -10.81 -12.80
CA ALA A 671 -21.57 -12.12 -12.62
C ALA A 671 -20.10 -11.98 -12.20
N LEU A 672 -19.32 -11.14 -12.88
CA LEU A 672 -17.93 -10.85 -12.52
C LEU A 672 -17.82 -10.30 -11.09
N ILE A 673 -18.65 -9.33 -10.71
CA ILE A 673 -18.67 -8.80 -9.34
C ILE A 673 -18.97 -9.90 -8.32
N GLU A 674 -19.96 -10.75 -8.60
CA GLU A 674 -20.32 -11.85 -7.70
C GLU A 674 -19.17 -12.84 -7.51
N TYR A 675 -18.44 -13.13 -8.58
CA TYR A 675 -17.21 -13.93 -8.53
C TYR A 675 -16.09 -13.25 -7.74
N LEU A 676 -15.87 -11.95 -7.93
CA LEU A 676 -14.82 -11.22 -7.21
C LEU A 676 -15.07 -11.14 -5.69
N LYS A 677 -16.32 -11.28 -5.22
CA LYS A 677 -16.62 -11.44 -3.79
C LYS A 677 -16.05 -12.74 -3.20
N THR A 678 -15.78 -13.73 -4.04
CA THR A 678 -15.23 -15.03 -3.62
C THR A 678 -13.71 -15.02 -3.47
N LEU A 679 -13.03 -13.99 -4.00
CA LEU A 679 -11.59 -13.83 -4.00
C LEU A 679 -11.12 -13.00 -2.80
#